data_AF-W5VYN5-F1
#
_entry.id   AF-W5VYN5-F1
#
_cell.length_a   1.000
_cell.length_b   1.000
_cell.length_c   1.000
_cell.angle_alpha   90.00
_cell.angle_beta   90.00
_cell.angle_gamma   90.00
#
_symmetry.space_group_name_H-M   'P 1'
#
loop_
_entity.id
_entity.type
_entity.pdbx_description
1 polymer ?
#
loop_
_entity_poly.entity_id
_entity_poly.type
_entity_poly.pdbx_seq_one_letter_code
_entity_poly.pdbx_strand_id
1 'polypeptide(L)'
;MAEWAADLAVKGALNVQRPAGYNGSNLPAYTPQGMFPPHPLTGGGQVPAQVLLGIMAQESNLWQASPKAVDGESGNFEQGGFYGRGVGVDRVDFNNADCGYGATQVTTGMQVGQNVYSYQQQVALTVDYAANVAAGLEILQDKWNQMKALGVVANNADPSVIENWWFALWAYNGGWHAANDPNDPYSKPDAFGLGWSNNVVNEDFTQDRDVFGENTTPCDDNGKDPKGNCIDAKHPGSWSYPERIMGWASHSLTRYDWRSGTYAQTFVKANFPAGLPIVPAAGTFCTADNNCDMSKIHMPSQYPGDPGSHCQRDDLACYWHSAVSWQNKGFGTENVRFQPGTAEPTAYRLYNADCSTAGLPSGALVIDDVSADVRTQSGCAKNFTSQGSLSFAFASDASGQYPSKIDFHQLDSGFGGHMWTAHTWRNNSDNAKHAVTGTWTLNRQLNWARVLVYIPDHGAMTPQAFYTVHGSDSSSPARSVVEGNYLDDKRKPAPGHWESLGAFNFNGTTPSVSLDNLSHAMLGTNWPEGELGVVWDAVAFQPLPGKPANQVVALGDSYASGEGASNDPVDGAWDYYRSSDHDGRMSSDGDDPRFRDACHRSRYSWSRGATLKDNPATSIGLRADEFDSSLDYHMSACSGATTGTMLTAGQYSEGSQLDQGYLDQNTTLVTFSVGGNDARFTDVMTKCVFDLVEVCQDGNLEGDPQPMKVSLPDRLNNVVGPAVEGLIEAVKNAAPHAKILVMGYPRLLERYGSCIPLIGTAEAPWLNQMADLMNEVISKAASTAHSRGIDVAFSDPRGAFAGKAACGDPAEIHGIVVTLTRGDETGVKSAQTLHPTVGGAAIYAGVATSTLRQMGI
;
A
#
# COMPACT_ATOMS: atom_id res chain seq x y z
N MET A 1 18.99 -10.99 -9.36
CA MET A 1 19.48 -10.21 -10.52
C MET A 1 20.70 -9.39 -10.15
N ALA A 2 20.68 -8.62 -9.05
CA ALA A 2 21.84 -7.89 -8.53
C ALA A 2 23.12 -8.75 -8.38
N GLU A 3 23.03 -9.91 -7.72
CA GLU A 3 24.14 -10.87 -7.59
C GLU A 3 24.71 -11.32 -8.95
N TRP A 4 23.84 -11.60 -9.92
CA TRP A 4 24.28 -11.94 -11.27
C TRP A 4 25.09 -10.82 -11.92
N ALA A 5 24.66 -9.56 -11.76
CA ALA A 5 25.41 -8.44 -12.31
C ALA A 5 26.77 -8.28 -11.60
N ALA A 6 26.81 -8.40 -10.27
CA ALA A 6 28.06 -8.29 -9.51
C ALA A 6 29.05 -9.41 -9.89
N ASP A 7 28.60 -10.66 -9.88
CA ASP A 7 29.40 -11.85 -10.23
C ASP A 7 30.00 -11.73 -11.64
N LEU A 8 29.22 -11.25 -12.62
CA LEU A 8 29.74 -11.05 -13.98
C LEU A 8 30.61 -9.81 -14.11
N ALA A 9 30.29 -8.72 -13.42
CA ALA A 9 31.04 -7.47 -13.50
C ALA A 9 32.49 -7.66 -13.03
N VAL A 10 32.69 -8.29 -11.86
CA VAL A 10 34.04 -8.51 -11.32
C VAL A 10 34.91 -9.44 -12.18
N LYS A 11 34.28 -10.20 -13.10
CA LYS A 11 34.94 -11.06 -14.09
C LYS A 11 35.13 -10.39 -15.46
N GLY A 12 34.74 -9.13 -15.63
CA GLY A 12 34.77 -8.45 -16.94
C GLY A 12 33.80 -9.05 -17.97
N ALA A 13 32.72 -9.69 -17.50
CA ALA A 13 31.81 -10.48 -18.31
C ALA A 13 30.38 -9.92 -18.38
N LEU A 14 30.09 -8.74 -17.80
CA LEU A 14 28.76 -8.12 -17.79
C LEU A 14 28.48 -7.39 -19.12
N ASN A 15 28.47 -8.16 -20.20
CA ASN A 15 28.33 -7.68 -21.58
C ASN A 15 26.94 -7.96 -22.17
N VAL A 16 25.90 -8.04 -21.31
CA VAL A 16 24.52 -8.20 -21.76
C VAL A 16 24.15 -7.05 -22.70
N GLN A 17 23.55 -7.37 -23.85
CA GLN A 17 23.14 -6.36 -24.81
C GLN A 17 21.83 -5.72 -24.36
N ARG A 18 21.87 -4.42 -24.04
CA ARG A 18 20.69 -3.60 -23.88
C ARG A 18 20.22 -3.10 -25.26
N PRO A 19 18.93 -3.27 -25.61
CA PRO A 19 18.38 -2.68 -26.82
C PRO A 19 18.29 -1.15 -26.69
N ALA A 20 18.14 -0.46 -27.82
CA ALA A 20 17.80 0.96 -27.79
C ALA A 20 16.45 1.14 -27.08
N GLY A 21 16.39 2.11 -26.17
CA GLY A 21 15.19 2.38 -25.37
C GLY A 21 14.96 1.43 -24.19
N TYR A 22 16.00 0.72 -23.74
CA TYR A 22 15.93 -0.15 -22.57
C TYR A 22 15.34 0.57 -21.33
N ASN A 23 14.47 -0.11 -20.58
CA ASN A 23 13.73 0.41 -19.43
C ASN A 23 13.07 1.78 -19.68
N GLY A 24 12.49 1.96 -20.86
CA GLY A 24 11.78 3.18 -21.22
C GLY A 24 12.65 4.40 -21.50
N SER A 25 13.98 4.24 -21.45
CA SER A 25 14.92 5.34 -21.65
C SER A 25 14.99 5.83 -23.11
N ASN A 26 15.72 6.92 -23.32
CA ASN A 26 16.10 7.43 -24.65
C ASN A 26 17.51 6.97 -25.08
N LEU A 27 18.07 5.96 -24.41
CA LEU A 27 19.42 5.48 -24.70
C LEU A 27 19.50 4.70 -26.03
N PRO A 28 20.61 4.80 -26.78
CA PRO A 28 20.91 3.86 -27.85
C PRO A 28 21.17 2.45 -27.29
N ALA A 29 21.36 1.45 -28.14
CA ALA A 29 21.79 0.13 -27.69
C ALA A 29 23.21 0.18 -27.09
N TYR A 30 23.43 -0.49 -25.96
CA TYR A 30 24.73 -0.52 -25.27
C TYR A 30 24.91 -1.84 -24.49
N THR A 31 26.10 -2.05 -23.93
CA THR A 31 26.36 -3.08 -22.91
C THR A 31 26.85 -2.40 -21.64
N PRO A 32 26.49 -2.88 -20.43
CA PRO A 32 26.93 -2.25 -19.18
C PRO A 32 28.45 -2.03 -19.12
N GLN A 33 29.25 -3.07 -19.35
CA GLN A 33 30.72 -2.95 -19.36
C GLN A 33 31.32 -2.38 -20.65
N GLY A 34 30.53 -2.20 -21.71
CA GLY A 34 30.94 -1.38 -22.84
C GLY A 34 30.83 0.12 -22.53
N MET A 35 29.86 0.49 -21.68
CA MET A 35 29.63 1.87 -21.26
C MET A 35 30.44 2.26 -20.01
N PHE A 36 30.72 1.30 -19.14
CA PHE A 36 31.51 1.41 -17.91
C PHE A 36 32.57 0.29 -17.86
N PRO A 37 33.67 0.42 -18.62
CA PRO A 37 34.72 -0.60 -18.72
C PRO A 37 35.51 -0.78 -17.41
N PRO A 38 35.70 -2.02 -16.91
CA PRO A 38 36.44 -2.25 -15.68
C PRO A 38 37.91 -1.81 -15.78
N HIS A 39 38.43 -1.25 -14.70
CA HIS A 39 39.82 -0.82 -14.58
C HIS A 39 40.73 -1.96 -14.09
N PRO A 40 41.94 -2.11 -14.63
CA PRO A 40 42.90 -3.11 -14.14
C PRO A 40 43.37 -2.76 -12.73
N LEU A 41 43.50 -3.77 -11.87
CA LEU A 41 44.01 -3.60 -10.51
C LEU A 41 45.54 -3.55 -10.45
N THR A 42 46.04 -2.62 -9.64
CA THR A 42 47.46 -2.53 -9.28
C THR A 42 47.82 -3.75 -8.45
N GLY A 43 48.69 -4.60 -9.00
CA GLY A 43 49.03 -5.91 -8.44
C GLY A 43 48.38 -7.10 -9.14
N GLY A 44 47.53 -6.87 -10.16
CA GLY A 44 46.79 -7.92 -10.87
C GLY A 44 45.59 -8.44 -10.08
N GLY A 45 44.89 -9.45 -10.60
CA GLY A 45 43.69 -10.02 -9.96
C GLY A 45 42.42 -9.22 -10.22
N GLN A 46 41.42 -9.41 -9.33
CA GLN A 46 40.07 -8.86 -9.48
C GLN A 46 39.43 -8.61 -8.11
N VAL A 47 38.35 -7.83 -8.10
CA VAL A 47 37.49 -7.63 -6.93
C VAL A 47 36.76 -8.95 -6.61
N PRO A 48 36.70 -9.40 -5.35
CA PRO A 48 35.80 -10.48 -4.94
C PRO A 48 34.35 -10.01 -5.01
N ALA A 49 33.46 -10.79 -5.64
CA ALA A 49 32.04 -10.42 -5.80
C ALA A 49 31.37 -9.98 -4.48
N GLN A 50 31.70 -10.62 -3.34
CA GLN A 50 31.13 -10.29 -2.03
C GLN A 50 31.51 -8.92 -1.50
N VAL A 51 32.63 -8.33 -1.93
CA VAL A 51 32.97 -6.94 -1.57
C VAL A 51 32.00 -5.98 -2.24
N LEU A 52 31.75 -6.18 -3.54
CA LEU A 52 30.79 -5.37 -4.30
C LEU A 52 29.34 -5.61 -3.84
N LEU A 53 28.96 -6.85 -3.56
CA LEU A 53 27.64 -7.18 -3.02
C LEU A 53 27.42 -6.62 -1.61
N GLY A 54 28.46 -6.61 -0.79
CA GLY A 54 28.41 -5.97 0.52
C GLY A 54 28.18 -4.46 0.41
N ILE A 55 28.85 -3.78 -0.53
CA ILE A 55 28.59 -2.37 -0.86
C ILE A 55 27.12 -2.21 -1.24
N MET A 56 26.64 -2.97 -2.22
CA MET A 56 25.25 -2.83 -2.68
C MET A 56 24.21 -3.10 -1.57
N ALA A 57 24.47 -4.08 -0.69
CA ALA A 57 23.61 -4.36 0.46
C ALA A 57 23.60 -3.20 1.46
N GLN A 58 24.74 -2.57 1.69
CA GLN A 58 24.86 -1.43 2.60
C GLN A 58 24.30 -0.12 2.05
N GLU A 59 24.48 0.10 0.75
CA GLU A 59 24.16 1.37 0.08
C GLU A 59 22.67 1.50 -0.25
N SER A 60 22.04 0.41 -0.68
CA SER A 60 20.67 0.43 -1.24
C SER A 60 19.84 -0.79 -0.87
N ASN A 61 20.36 -1.69 -0.04
CA ASN A 61 19.73 -2.99 0.19
C ASN A 61 19.58 -3.83 -1.11
N LEU A 62 20.47 -3.62 -2.10
CA LEU A 62 20.42 -4.14 -3.47
C LEU A 62 19.33 -3.53 -4.38
N TRP A 63 18.70 -2.43 -3.99
CA TRP A 63 17.65 -1.78 -4.78
C TRP A 63 18.20 -0.75 -5.77
N GLN A 64 17.56 -0.69 -6.93
CA GLN A 64 17.74 0.40 -7.91
C GLN A 64 16.52 1.33 -7.92
N ALA A 65 15.36 0.80 -7.56
CA ALA A 65 14.06 1.47 -7.64
C ALA A 65 13.55 1.89 -6.27
N SER A 66 12.53 2.74 -6.27
CA SER A 66 11.81 3.19 -5.09
C SER A 66 11.36 2.01 -4.24
N PRO A 67 11.31 2.15 -2.89
CA PRO A 67 10.73 1.17 -1.99
C PRO A 67 9.25 0.83 -2.27
N LYS A 68 8.59 1.58 -3.17
CA LYS A 68 7.23 1.30 -3.64
C LYS A 68 7.16 0.23 -4.72
N ALA A 69 8.26 -0.04 -5.43
CA ALA A 69 8.33 -1.12 -6.41
C ALA A 69 8.67 -2.44 -5.70
N VAL A 70 7.95 -3.50 -6.03
CA VAL A 70 8.29 -4.85 -5.56
C VAL A 70 9.38 -5.49 -6.42
N ASP A 71 9.92 -6.63 -5.98
CA ASP A 71 10.94 -7.35 -6.74
C ASP A 71 10.47 -7.68 -8.16
N GLY A 72 11.21 -7.18 -9.16
CA GLY A 72 10.93 -7.42 -10.58
C GLY A 72 10.04 -6.38 -11.26
N GLU A 73 9.56 -5.40 -10.49
CA GLU A 73 8.86 -4.23 -10.98
C GLU A 73 9.81 -3.04 -11.13
N SER A 74 9.56 -2.21 -12.14
CA SER A 74 10.28 -0.95 -12.33
C SER A 74 9.51 0.19 -11.67
N GLY A 75 10.23 1.20 -11.20
CA GLY A 75 9.62 2.43 -10.69
C GLY A 75 10.60 3.59 -10.72
N ASN A 76 10.30 4.64 -9.95
CA ASN A 76 11.25 5.73 -9.73
C ASN A 76 12.62 5.18 -9.28
N PHE A 77 13.71 5.87 -9.58
CA PHE A 77 14.99 5.58 -8.93
C PHE A 77 14.86 5.74 -7.40
N GLU A 78 15.72 5.07 -6.64
CA GLU A 78 15.77 5.24 -5.18
C GLU A 78 16.10 6.69 -4.81
N GLN A 79 15.15 7.40 -4.19
CA GLN A 79 15.21 8.86 -3.99
C GLN A 79 15.96 9.29 -2.72
N GLY A 80 16.60 8.36 -1.99
CA GLY A 80 17.01 8.46 -0.58
C GLY A 80 17.64 9.79 -0.16
N GLY A 81 18.58 10.34 -0.95
CA GLY A 81 19.21 11.63 -0.68
C GLY A 81 19.05 12.69 -1.78
N PHE A 82 18.27 12.44 -2.83
CA PHE A 82 18.07 13.38 -3.94
C PHE A 82 17.50 14.73 -3.46
N TYR A 83 16.56 14.69 -2.51
CA TYR A 83 15.95 15.88 -1.93
C TYR A 83 16.73 16.46 -0.73
N GLY A 84 17.92 15.91 -0.44
CA GLY A 84 18.82 16.38 0.61
C GLY A 84 18.25 16.35 2.01
N ARG A 85 17.49 15.29 2.31
CA ARG A 85 16.90 15.03 3.61
C ARG A 85 17.42 13.70 4.14
N GLY A 86 17.38 13.55 5.46
CA GLY A 86 17.39 12.22 6.08
C GLY A 86 16.02 11.54 5.93
N VAL A 87 15.50 11.02 7.03
CA VAL A 87 14.16 10.44 7.11
C VAL A 87 13.03 11.51 7.11
N GLY A 88 11.85 11.17 6.58
CA GLY A 88 10.62 12.00 6.61
C GLY A 88 10.36 12.92 5.40
N VAL A 89 9.11 13.02 4.92
CA VAL A 89 8.72 13.69 3.66
C VAL A 89 8.42 15.19 3.76
N ASP A 90 8.70 15.82 4.90
CA ASP A 90 8.20 17.15 5.25
C ASP A 90 8.95 18.34 4.63
N ARG A 91 10.19 18.13 4.18
CA ARG A 91 11.09 19.22 3.76
C ARG A 91 12.03 18.79 2.65
N VAL A 92 12.35 19.74 1.78
CA VAL A 92 13.40 19.66 0.77
C VAL A 92 14.59 20.52 1.20
N ASP A 93 15.81 20.01 1.04
CA ASP A 93 17.05 20.76 1.30
C ASP A 93 18.17 20.34 0.35
N PHE A 94 18.10 20.81 -0.90
CA PHE A 94 19.06 20.45 -1.94
C PHE A 94 20.53 20.75 -1.61
N ASN A 95 20.83 21.59 -0.62
CA ASN A 95 22.21 21.83 -0.18
C ASN A 95 22.82 20.60 0.52
N ASN A 96 21.97 19.72 1.05
CA ASN A 96 22.34 18.47 1.70
C ASN A 96 22.08 17.25 0.79
N ALA A 97 21.82 17.46 -0.51
CA ALA A 97 21.62 16.36 -1.44
C ALA A 97 22.94 15.62 -1.67
N ASP A 98 22.94 14.30 -1.45
CA ASP A 98 24.11 13.45 -1.70
C ASP A 98 24.29 13.12 -3.20
N CYS A 99 23.20 13.20 -3.98
CA CYS A 99 23.13 12.81 -5.38
C CYS A 99 23.61 11.37 -5.63
N GLY A 100 23.35 10.45 -4.69
CA GLY A 100 23.60 9.02 -4.88
C GLY A 100 22.54 8.38 -5.76
N TYR A 101 22.96 7.56 -6.74
CA TYR A 101 22.04 6.86 -7.64
C TYR A 101 22.30 5.36 -7.67
N GLY A 102 21.21 4.60 -7.58
CA GLY A 102 21.14 3.17 -7.84
C GLY A 102 21.82 2.28 -6.81
N ALA A 103 21.96 1.00 -7.15
CA ALA A 103 22.32 -0.04 -6.19
C ALA A 103 23.67 0.15 -5.48
N THR A 104 24.61 0.85 -6.12
CA THR A 104 25.95 1.16 -5.57
C THR A 104 26.10 2.61 -5.09
N GLN A 105 25.01 3.40 -5.11
CA GLN A 105 24.97 4.81 -4.72
C GLN A 105 26.05 5.66 -5.40
N VAL A 106 26.08 5.63 -6.73
CA VAL A 106 27.05 6.41 -7.53
C VAL A 106 26.75 7.90 -7.40
N THR A 107 27.63 8.63 -6.71
CA THR A 107 27.55 10.10 -6.52
C THR A 107 28.46 10.88 -7.48
N THR A 108 29.61 10.30 -7.82
CA THR A 108 30.63 10.94 -8.66
C THR A 108 30.07 11.22 -10.05
N GLY A 109 30.17 12.47 -10.52
CA GLY A 109 29.70 12.85 -11.86
C GLY A 109 28.20 13.03 -11.98
N MET A 110 27.44 12.91 -10.89
CA MET A 110 25.97 12.96 -10.91
C MET A 110 25.38 14.29 -10.43
N GLN A 111 26.22 15.19 -9.92
CA GLN A 111 25.80 16.55 -9.54
C GLN A 111 25.74 17.49 -10.74
N VAL A 112 24.86 18.49 -10.67
CA VAL A 112 24.70 19.52 -11.72
C VAL A 112 26.04 20.23 -11.96
N GLY A 113 26.45 20.29 -13.23
CA GLY A 113 27.69 20.95 -13.65
C GLY A 113 28.94 20.06 -13.63
N GLN A 114 28.86 18.84 -13.12
CA GLN A 114 29.93 17.85 -13.25
C GLN A 114 29.88 17.16 -14.62
N ASN A 115 31.06 16.89 -15.19
CA ASN A 115 31.20 16.28 -16.52
C ASN A 115 32.04 15.00 -16.49
N VAL A 116 32.04 14.27 -15.37
CA VAL A 116 32.78 12.99 -15.26
C VAL A 116 32.13 11.93 -16.14
N TYR A 117 30.79 11.87 -16.14
CA TYR A 117 30.01 11.01 -17.01
C TYR A 117 29.33 11.82 -18.12
N SER A 118 29.20 11.22 -19.29
CA SER A 118 28.33 11.73 -20.34
C SER A 118 26.86 11.66 -19.91
N TYR A 119 25.99 12.45 -20.53
CA TYR A 119 24.54 12.39 -20.27
C TYR A 119 23.97 10.97 -20.42
N GLN A 120 24.42 10.21 -21.43
CA GLN A 120 23.96 8.84 -21.64
C GLN A 120 24.41 7.90 -20.50
N GLN A 121 25.62 8.07 -19.99
CA GLN A 121 26.09 7.33 -18.81
C GLN A 121 25.28 7.71 -17.58
N GLN A 122 25.05 9.01 -17.33
CA GLN A 122 24.22 9.46 -16.20
C GLN A 122 22.82 8.84 -16.25
N VAL A 123 22.16 8.81 -17.41
CA VAL A 123 20.86 8.15 -17.58
C VAL A 123 20.95 6.63 -17.37
N ALA A 124 21.99 5.95 -17.88
CA ALA A 124 22.15 4.51 -17.68
C ALA A 124 22.33 4.14 -16.20
N LEU A 125 23.05 4.96 -15.43
CA LEU A 125 23.24 4.77 -13.98
C LEU A 125 21.93 4.84 -13.19
N THR A 126 20.94 5.60 -13.68
CA THR A 126 19.66 5.75 -12.99
C THR A 126 18.64 4.68 -13.38
N VAL A 127 18.65 4.20 -14.63
CA VAL A 127 17.59 3.31 -15.15
C VAL A 127 18.02 1.85 -15.36
N ASP A 128 19.31 1.52 -15.31
CA ASP A 128 19.83 0.16 -15.49
C ASP A 128 20.73 -0.26 -14.32
N TYR A 129 20.21 -1.16 -13.48
CA TYR A 129 20.94 -1.69 -12.33
C TYR A 129 22.29 -2.32 -12.73
N ALA A 130 22.39 -2.93 -13.91
CA ALA A 130 23.63 -3.59 -14.35
C ALA A 130 24.69 -2.55 -14.74
N ALA A 131 24.28 -1.43 -15.35
CA ALA A 131 25.16 -0.30 -15.63
C ALA A 131 25.63 0.37 -14.33
N ASN A 132 24.71 0.53 -13.36
CA ASN A 132 25.05 1.05 -12.03
C ASN A 132 26.11 0.17 -11.32
N VAL A 133 25.93 -1.16 -11.33
CA VAL A 133 26.90 -2.11 -10.76
C VAL A 133 28.26 -2.04 -11.45
N ALA A 134 28.29 -1.88 -12.78
CA ALA A 134 29.54 -1.74 -13.53
C ALA A 134 30.30 -0.45 -13.15
N ALA A 135 29.60 0.67 -12.99
CA ALA A 135 30.22 1.92 -12.56
C ALA A 135 30.68 1.91 -11.08
N GLY A 136 29.88 1.31 -10.18
CA GLY A 136 30.31 1.10 -8.79
C GLY A 136 31.57 0.25 -8.70
N LEU A 137 31.73 -0.73 -9.60
CA LEU A 137 32.96 -1.50 -9.73
C LEU A 137 34.16 -0.65 -10.17
N GLU A 138 34.02 0.22 -11.18
CA GLU A 138 35.10 1.14 -11.61
C GLU A 138 35.57 2.01 -10.43
N ILE A 139 34.63 2.60 -9.68
CA ILE A 139 34.93 3.43 -8.52
C ILE A 139 35.72 2.63 -7.47
N LEU A 140 35.28 1.42 -7.14
CA LEU A 140 35.98 0.56 -6.17
C LEU A 140 37.39 0.18 -6.63
N GLN A 141 37.57 -0.12 -7.93
CA GLN A 141 38.87 -0.41 -8.52
C GLN A 141 39.80 0.81 -8.46
N ASP A 142 39.27 2.01 -8.70
CA ASP A 142 40.02 3.26 -8.54
C ASP A 142 40.46 3.50 -7.11
N LYS A 143 39.59 3.24 -6.12
CA LYS A 143 39.96 3.33 -4.70
C LYS A 143 41.05 2.34 -4.32
N TRP A 144 40.98 1.09 -4.80
CA TRP A 144 42.05 0.12 -4.60
C TRP A 144 43.38 0.61 -5.18
N ASN A 145 43.36 1.07 -6.43
CA ASN A 145 44.53 1.58 -7.12
C ASN A 145 45.13 2.80 -6.40
N GLN A 146 44.28 3.71 -5.94
CA GLN A 146 44.67 4.88 -5.15
C GLN A 146 45.36 4.45 -3.85
N MET A 147 44.74 3.55 -3.08
CA MET A 147 45.30 3.08 -1.80
C MET A 147 46.63 2.34 -1.98
N LYS A 148 46.74 1.50 -3.02
CA LYS A 148 48.00 0.83 -3.38
C LYS A 148 49.09 1.82 -3.75
N ALA A 149 48.78 2.85 -4.53
CA ALA A 149 49.74 3.88 -4.93
C ALA A 149 50.25 4.69 -3.72
N LEU A 150 49.38 4.93 -2.74
CA LEU A 150 49.71 5.62 -1.49
C LEU A 150 50.43 4.72 -0.47
N GLY A 151 50.53 3.41 -0.71
CA GLY A 151 51.09 2.45 0.23
C GLY A 151 50.21 2.16 1.45
N VAL A 152 48.94 2.58 1.43
CA VAL A 152 47.97 2.35 2.51
C VAL A 152 47.25 1.04 2.25
N VAL A 153 47.86 -0.06 2.69
CA VAL A 153 47.40 -1.42 2.36
C VAL A 153 47.11 -2.25 3.60
N ALA A 154 46.11 -3.12 3.47
CA ALA A 154 45.73 -4.10 4.48
C ALA A 154 46.42 -5.45 4.20
N ASN A 155 46.92 -6.06 5.28
CA ASN A 155 47.61 -7.34 5.33
C ASN A 155 48.66 -7.50 4.21
N ASN A 156 48.49 -8.48 3.31
CA ASN A 156 49.40 -8.77 2.21
C ASN A 156 49.00 -8.08 0.89
N ALA A 157 47.94 -7.27 0.89
CA ALA A 157 47.47 -6.51 -0.28
C ALA A 157 47.21 -7.36 -1.54
N ASP A 158 46.80 -8.61 -1.34
CA ASP A 158 46.29 -9.53 -2.36
C ASP A 158 44.81 -9.21 -2.63
N PRO A 159 44.42 -8.85 -3.87
CA PRO A 159 43.04 -8.47 -4.17
C PRO A 159 42.06 -9.64 -4.17
N SER A 160 42.52 -10.91 -4.20
CA SER A 160 41.63 -12.08 -4.08
C SER A 160 41.09 -12.31 -2.66
N VAL A 161 41.66 -11.59 -1.69
CA VAL A 161 41.34 -11.66 -0.26
C VAL A 161 40.40 -10.53 0.12
N ILE A 162 39.28 -10.87 0.75
CA ILE A 162 38.21 -9.91 1.09
C ILE A 162 38.68 -8.86 2.10
N GLU A 163 39.36 -9.28 3.17
CA GLU A 163 39.81 -8.40 4.25
C GLU A 163 40.80 -7.32 3.76
N ASN A 164 41.49 -7.56 2.64
CA ASN A 164 42.46 -6.62 2.08
C ASN A 164 41.80 -5.39 1.43
N TRP A 165 40.50 -5.44 1.17
CA TRP A 165 39.74 -4.33 0.60
C TRP A 165 39.40 -3.24 1.63
N TRP A 166 39.74 -3.44 2.90
CA TRP A 166 39.41 -2.54 4.01
C TRP A 166 39.62 -1.04 3.71
N PHE A 167 40.83 -0.67 3.28
CA PHE A 167 41.14 0.74 3.01
C PHE A 167 40.52 1.27 1.72
N ALA A 168 40.31 0.40 0.72
CA ALA A 168 39.56 0.78 -0.48
C ALA A 168 38.09 1.07 -0.14
N LEU A 169 37.49 0.29 0.76
CA LEU A 169 36.13 0.50 1.26
C LEU A 169 36.01 1.77 2.11
N TRP A 170 36.99 2.03 2.97
CA TRP A 170 37.07 3.28 3.74
C TRP A 170 37.15 4.49 2.79
N ALA A 171 37.98 4.40 1.74
CA ALA A 171 38.11 5.44 0.72
C ALA A 171 36.90 5.52 -0.23
N TYR A 172 36.13 4.43 -0.40
CA TYR A 172 34.89 4.42 -1.18
C TYR A 172 33.84 5.28 -0.49
N ASN A 173 33.68 5.13 0.84
CA ASN A 173 32.71 5.89 1.60
C ASN A 173 33.17 7.32 1.96
N GLY A 174 34.40 7.48 2.44
CA GLY A 174 34.90 8.76 2.97
C GLY A 174 35.87 9.53 2.07
N GLY A 175 36.39 8.89 1.01
CA GLY A 175 37.47 9.48 0.20
C GLY A 175 38.84 9.47 0.89
N TRP A 176 39.80 10.13 0.24
CA TRP A 176 41.14 10.36 0.77
C TRP A 176 41.38 11.86 0.88
N HIS A 177 41.72 12.33 2.08
CA HIS A 177 41.97 13.74 2.36
C HIS A 177 43.46 14.03 2.18
N ALA A 178 43.83 14.70 1.07
CA ALA A 178 45.20 15.15 0.88
C ALA A 178 45.46 16.43 1.70
N ALA A 179 46.66 16.57 2.24
CA ALA A 179 47.02 17.77 2.99
C ALA A 179 46.95 19.02 2.09
N ASN A 180 46.31 20.08 2.57
CA ASN A 180 46.15 21.36 1.86
C ASN A 180 45.45 21.26 0.49
N ASP A 181 44.57 20.28 0.26
CA ASP A 181 43.70 20.28 -0.92
C ASP A 181 42.61 21.36 -0.79
N PRO A 182 42.56 22.37 -1.68
CA PRO A 182 41.55 23.43 -1.63
C PRO A 182 40.16 22.98 -2.10
N ASN A 183 40.04 21.81 -2.72
CA ASN A 183 38.77 21.27 -3.21
C ASN A 183 38.12 20.29 -2.23
N ASP A 184 38.83 19.95 -1.16
CA ASP A 184 38.34 19.07 -0.10
C ASP A 184 38.03 19.91 1.15
N PRO A 185 36.75 20.06 1.55
CA PRO A 185 36.40 20.84 2.73
C PRO A 185 36.90 20.23 4.05
N TYR A 186 37.28 18.95 4.04
CA TYR A 186 37.81 18.24 5.21
C TYR A 186 39.34 18.21 5.24
N SER A 187 40.01 18.62 4.15
CA SER A 187 41.47 18.73 4.08
C SER A 187 42.03 19.66 5.17
N LYS A 188 43.15 19.23 5.78
CA LYS A 188 43.86 19.99 6.80
C LYS A 188 45.30 20.27 6.36
N PRO A 189 45.95 21.33 6.89
CA PRO A 189 47.34 21.61 6.55
C PRO A 189 48.34 20.57 7.06
N ASP A 190 48.00 19.92 8.17
CA ASP A 190 48.89 19.08 8.98
C ASP A 190 48.34 17.67 9.23
N ALA A 191 47.22 17.32 8.59
CA ALA A 191 46.64 15.97 8.63
C ALA A 191 46.25 15.53 7.22
N PHE A 192 46.42 14.24 6.93
CA PHE A 192 46.08 13.63 5.64
C PHE A 192 45.73 12.16 5.83
N GLY A 193 44.90 11.62 4.95
CA GLY A 193 44.57 10.20 4.94
C GLY A 193 43.08 9.92 4.90
N LEU A 194 42.72 8.75 5.41
CA LEU A 194 41.35 8.27 5.54
C LEU A 194 40.70 8.87 6.79
N GLY A 195 39.50 9.44 6.63
CA GLY A 195 38.81 10.22 7.67
C GLY A 195 38.48 9.45 8.95
N TRP A 196 38.40 10.18 10.09
CA TRP A 196 38.15 9.62 11.43
C TRP A 196 36.80 8.89 11.56
N SER A 197 35.78 9.32 10.81
CA SER A 197 34.41 8.80 10.89
C SER A 197 34.29 7.29 10.70
N ASN A 198 35.21 6.66 9.98
CA ASN A 198 35.23 5.22 9.72
C ASN A 198 36.32 4.48 10.51
N ASN A 199 36.99 5.17 11.45
CA ASN A 199 37.93 4.52 12.35
C ASN A 199 37.15 3.61 13.32
N VAL A 200 37.55 2.36 13.45
CA VAL A 200 36.83 1.37 14.27
C VAL A 200 36.78 1.74 15.76
N VAL A 201 37.68 2.61 16.23
CA VAL A 201 37.65 3.12 17.61
C VAL A 201 36.77 4.36 17.78
N ASN A 202 36.22 4.93 16.70
CA ASN A 202 35.35 6.11 16.81
C ASN A 202 34.19 5.82 17.78
N GLU A 203 33.95 6.76 18.68
CA GLU A 203 33.09 6.63 19.85
C GLU A 203 31.61 6.78 19.51
N ASP A 204 31.31 7.20 18.28
CA ASP A 204 29.99 7.07 17.68
C ASP A 204 29.56 5.60 17.56
N PHE A 205 30.51 4.67 17.53
CA PHE A 205 30.26 3.23 17.41
C PHE A 205 30.22 2.53 18.77
N THR A 206 29.48 1.43 18.84
CA THR A 206 29.44 0.56 20.02
C THR A 206 30.79 -0.14 20.21
N GLN A 207 31.51 0.14 21.29
CA GLN A 207 32.91 -0.30 21.45
C GLN A 207 33.09 -1.82 21.59
N ASP A 208 32.11 -2.53 22.17
CA ASP A 208 32.13 -3.98 22.37
C ASP A 208 31.22 -4.72 21.38
N ARG A 209 31.14 -4.24 20.14
CA ARG A 209 30.28 -4.82 19.09
C ARG A 209 30.88 -6.08 18.47
N ASP A 210 29.99 -7.03 18.18
CA ASP A 210 30.30 -8.25 17.43
C ASP A 210 30.45 -7.92 15.92
N VAL A 211 30.77 -8.91 15.07
CA VAL A 211 30.80 -8.67 13.61
C VAL A 211 29.39 -8.35 13.14
N PHE A 212 29.26 -7.30 12.33
CA PHE A 212 27.97 -6.88 11.80
C PHE A 212 27.23 -8.04 11.09
N GLY A 213 25.99 -8.30 11.49
CA GLY A 213 25.15 -9.38 10.97
C GLY A 213 25.16 -10.67 11.81
N GLU A 214 25.96 -10.73 12.89
CA GLU A 214 25.97 -11.86 13.83
C GLU A 214 24.77 -11.84 14.78
N ASN A 215 24.30 -10.67 15.21
CA ASN A 215 23.14 -10.59 16.10
C ASN A 215 21.83 -10.47 15.32
N THR A 216 21.02 -11.53 15.38
CA THR A 216 19.67 -11.59 14.80
C THR A 216 18.58 -11.51 15.87
N THR A 217 18.92 -11.15 17.11
CA THR A 217 17.97 -11.09 18.23
C THR A 217 16.97 -9.95 17.99
N PRO A 218 15.65 -10.20 18.01
CA PRO A 218 14.63 -9.17 17.88
C PRO A 218 14.75 -8.08 18.94
N CYS A 219 14.37 -6.86 18.57
CA CYS A 219 14.35 -5.72 19.48
C CYS A 219 13.19 -5.81 20.46
N ASP A 220 13.40 -5.31 21.68
CA ASP A 220 12.32 -4.87 22.55
C ASP A 220 11.66 -3.59 22.03
N ASP A 221 10.61 -3.14 22.71
CA ASP A 221 9.83 -1.94 22.35
C ASP A 221 10.66 -0.64 22.40
N ASN A 222 11.83 -0.65 23.05
CA ASN A 222 12.76 0.48 23.09
C ASN A 222 13.86 0.38 22.03
N GLY A 223 13.76 -0.59 21.11
CA GLY A 223 14.75 -0.80 20.07
C GLY A 223 16.06 -1.38 20.60
N LYS A 224 16.02 -2.17 21.68
CA LYS A 224 17.22 -2.73 22.31
C LYS A 224 17.05 -4.22 22.60
N ASP A 225 18.14 -4.95 22.67
CA ASP A 225 18.20 -6.23 23.37
C ASP A 225 18.91 -6.02 24.73
N PRO A 226 19.10 -7.06 25.58
CA PRO A 226 19.82 -6.90 26.85
C PRO A 226 21.26 -6.38 26.73
N LYS A 227 21.84 -6.39 25.51
CA LYS A 227 23.16 -5.84 25.19
C LYS A 227 23.11 -4.47 24.50
N GLY A 228 21.90 -3.96 24.23
CA GLY A 228 21.68 -2.69 23.53
C GLY A 228 21.75 -2.75 22.00
N ASN A 229 21.91 -3.94 21.41
CA ASN A 229 22.24 -4.14 19.99
C ASN A 229 21.32 -5.19 19.33
N CYS A 230 20.00 -5.01 19.37
CA CYS A 230 19.11 -5.94 18.66
C CYS A 230 19.28 -5.81 17.13
N ILE A 231 19.05 -6.89 16.37
CA ILE A 231 19.15 -6.99 14.89
C ILE A 231 20.12 -5.96 14.26
N ASP A 232 21.39 -6.33 14.04
CA ASP A 232 22.43 -5.39 13.61
C ASP A 232 22.02 -4.52 12.39
N ALA A 233 21.32 -5.12 11.42
CA ALA A 233 20.85 -4.45 10.22
C ALA A 233 19.82 -3.32 10.48
N LYS A 234 19.16 -3.29 11.65
CA LYS A 234 18.27 -2.20 12.08
C LYS A 234 19.06 -1.02 12.67
N HIS A 235 20.28 -1.26 13.14
CA HIS A 235 21.17 -0.27 13.74
C HIS A 235 22.53 -0.21 13.03
N PRO A 236 22.57 -0.02 11.70
CA PRO A 236 23.83 -0.01 10.96
C PRO A 236 24.75 1.17 11.32
N GLY A 237 24.26 2.18 12.06
CA GLY A 237 25.08 3.29 12.55
C GLY A 237 26.11 2.90 13.60
N SER A 238 25.97 1.73 14.24
CA SER A 238 26.87 1.30 15.32
C SER A 238 28.18 0.66 14.83
N TRP A 239 28.38 0.52 13.51
CA TRP A 239 29.59 -0.04 12.89
C TRP A 239 30.14 0.91 11.82
N SER A 240 31.46 0.90 11.64
CA SER A 240 32.11 1.62 10.54
C SER A 240 31.71 1.03 9.18
N TYR A 241 31.82 1.83 8.12
CA TYR A 241 31.47 1.39 6.78
C TYR A 241 32.18 0.07 6.38
N PRO A 242 33.51 -0.08 6.52
CA PRO A 242 34.18 -1.34 6.16
C PRO A 242 33.68 -2.54 6.98
N GLU A 243 33.40 -2.38 8.28
CA GLU A 243 32.85 -3.47 9.11
C GLU A 243 31.53 -3.99 8.57
N ARG A 244 30.64 -3.10 8.12
CA ARG A 244 29.34 -3.48 7.57
C ARG A 244 29.49 -4.27 6.27
N ILE A 245 30.41 -3.85 5.39
CA ILE A 245 30.67 -4.57 4.14
C ILE A 245 31.23 -5.96 4.42
N MET A 246 32.16 -6.10 5.38
CA MET A 246 32.71 -7.39 5.81
C MET A 246 31.63 -8.28 6.46
N GLY A 247 30.72 -7.68 7.23
CA GLY A 247 29.56 -8.35 7.79
C GLY A 247 28.62 -8.89 6.73
N TRP A 248 28.26 -8.07 5.74
CA TRP A 248 27.44 -8.51 4.61
C TRP A 248 28.11 -9.60 3.77
N ALA A 249 29.42 -9.50 3.56
CA ALA A 249 30.19 -10.54 2.87
C ALA A 249 30.14 -11.89 3.59
N SER A 250 30.05 -11.92 4.93
CA SER A 250 30.04 -13.15 5.74
C SER A 250 28.63 -13.70 6.03
N HIS A 251 27.59 -12.85 6.08
CA HIS A 251 26.24 -13.26 6.49
C HIS A 251 25.18 -13.26 5.37
N SER A 252 25.41 -12.52 4.27
CA SER A 252 24.40 -12.17 3.26
C SER A 252 23.21 -11.41 3.84
N LEU A 253 22.72 -10.45 3.06
CA LEU A 253 21.42 -9.86 3.30
C LEU A 253 20.31 -10.92 3.14
N THR A 254 19.34 -10.92 4.05
CA THR A 254 18.17 -11.81 4.01
C THR A 254 16.91 -10.99 3.75
N ARG A 255 16.09 -11.43 2.79
CA ARG A 255 14.86 -10.71 2.39
C ARG A 255 13.70 -11.66 2.22
N TYR A 256 12.51 -11.11 2.34
CA TYR A 256 11.29 -11.84 2.07
C TYR A 256 11.14 -12.10 0.57
N ASP A 257 11.09 -13.36 0.17
CA ASP A 257 10.77 -13.76 -1.20
C ASP A 257 9.26 -13.90 -1.33
N TRP A 258 8.64 -12.96 -2.05
CA TRP A 258 7.20 -12.93 -2.30
C TRP A 258 6.69 -14.12 -3.12
N ARG A 259 7.57 -14.82 -3.86
CA ARG A 259 7.20 -16.00 -4.66
C ARG A 259 7.03 -17.23 -3.79
N SER A 260 7.97 -17.46 -2.87
CA SER A 260 7.97 -18.64 -1.98
C SER A 260 7.25 -18.38 -0.67
N GLY A 261 7.02 -17.12 -0.33
CA GLY A 261 6.41 -16.71 0.91
C GLY A 261 7.35 -16.82 2.13
N THR A 262 8.67 -16.84 1.92
CA THR A 262 9.67 -17.10 2.97
C THR A 262 10.85 -16.14 2.91
N TYR A 263 11.52 -15.91 4.04
CA TYR A 263 12.80 -15.20 4.06
C TYR A 263 13.94 -16.07 3.51
N ALA A 264 14.78 -15.50 2.64
CA ALA A 264 15.91 -16.18 2.02
C ALA A 264 17.12 -15.25 1.85
N GLN A 265 18.32 -15.86 1.76
CA GLN A 265 19.55 -15.12 1.45
C GLN A 265 19.51 -14.58 0.02
N THR A 266 19.83 -13.30 -0.13
CA THR A 266 19.81 -12.59 -1.40
C THR A 266 21.02 -12.87 -2.28
N PHE A 267 22.17 -13.20 -1.70
CA PHE A 267 23.38 -13.57 -2.42
C PHE A 267 24.20 -14.63 -1.67
N VAL A 268 25.12 -15.28 -2.37
CA VAL A 268 26.04 -16.26 -1.77
C VAL A 268 27.11 -15.55 -0.95
N LYS A 269 27.25 -15.95 0.32
CA LYS A 269 28.31 -15.45 1.21
C LYS A 269 29.69 -15.97 0.82
N ALA A 270 30.71 -15.23 1.21
CA ALA A 270 32.11 -15.60 1.01
C ALA A 270 32.52 -16.78 1.89
N ASN A 271 33.64 -17.40 1.51
CA ASN A 271 34.25 -18.48 2.28
C ASN A 271 35.25 -17.89 3.30
N PHE A 272 34.81 -17.74 4.55
CA PHE A 272 35.69 -17.34 5.66
C PHE A 272 36.16 -18.55 6.47
N PRO A 273 37.43 -18.60 6.90
CA PRO A 273 37.89 -19.66 7.79
C PRO A 273 37.35 -19.44 9.21
N ALA A 274 36.90 -20.52 9.87
CA ALA A 274 36.29 -20.45 11.18
C ALA A 274 37.26 -19.97 12.27
N GLY A 275 36.78 -19.09 13.16
CA GLY A 275 37.51 -18.64 14.35
C GLY A 275 38.64 -17.63 14.07
N LEU A 276 38.67 -17.04 12.88
CA LEU A 276 39.62 -15.98 12.53
C LEU A 276 38.94 -14.61 12.51
N PRO A 277 39.65 -13.53 12.91
CA PRO A 277 39.13 -12.18 12.80
C PRO A 277 38.92 -11.78 11.33
N ILE A 278 37.69 -11.36 11.02
CA ILE A 278 37.29 -10.78 9.73
C ILE A 278 37.50 -9.25 9.74
N VAL A 279 37.38 -8.64 10.91
CA VAL A 279 37.58 -7.21 11.15
C VAL A 279 38.81 -6.98 12.05
N PRO A 280 39.51 -5.83 11.93
CA PRO A 280 40.61 -5.47 12.81
C PRO A 280 40.11 -5.17 14.23
N ALA A 281 41.00 -5.30 15.22
CA ALA A 281 40.68 -4.90 16.60
C ALA A 281 40.53 -3.38 16.73
N ALA A 282 39.74 -2.89 17.69
CA ALA A 282 39.43 -1.46 17.84
C ALA A 282 40.67 -0.53 17.83
N GLY A 283 41.76 -0.88 18.53
CA GLY A 283 42.97 -0.05 18.58
C GLY A 283 43.86 -0.08 17.32
N THR A 284 43.48 -0.83 16.28
CA THR A 284 44.36 -1.11 15.13
C THR A 284 44.77 0.16 14.36
N PHE A 285 43.87 1.14 14.25
CA PHE A 285 44.09 2.39 13.52
C PHE A 285 44.23 3.61 14.45
N CYS A 286 44.68 3.36 15.68
CA CYS A 286 44.89 4.39 16.68
C CYS A 286 46.35 4.42 17.13
N THR A 287 47.11 5.38 16.61
CA THR A 287 48.54 5.54 16.92
C THR A 287 48.90 7.00 17.11
N ALA A 288 50.08 7.24 17.69
CA ALA A 288 50.61 8.59 17.79
C ALA A 288 50.80 9.26 16.40
N ASP A 289 51.03 8.46 15.34
CA ASP A 289 51.27 8.96 13.98
C ASP A 289 50.04 9.66 13.37
N ASN A 290 48.83 9.27 13.76
CA ASN A 290 47.58 9.92 13.37
C ASN A 290 46.92 10.70 14.52
N ASN A 291 47.70 11.12 15.53
CA ASN A 291 47.22 11.85 16.70
C ASN A 291 46.13 11.12 17.51
N CYS A 292 46.15 9.79 17.55
CA CYS A 292 45.22 8.98 18.32
C CYS A 292 45.91 8.30 19.51
N ASP A 293 45.23 8.19 20.65
CA ASP A 293 45.76 7.57 21.86
C ASP A 293 44.68 6.78 22.61
N MET A 294 44.75 5.45 22.53
CA MET A 294 43.83 4.52 23.22
C MET A 294 43.81 4.67 24.74
N SER A 295 44.82 5.30 25.34
CA SER A 295 44.89 5.50 26.79
C SER A 295 44.28 6.81 27.26
N LYS A 296 43.90 7.70 26.33
CA LYS A 296 43.37 9.03 26.61
C LYS A 296 42.01 9.21 25.96
N ILE A 297 41.19 9.98 26.66
CA ILE A 297 39.92 10.49 26.15
C ILE A 297 40.06 12.00 26.07
N HIS A 298 39.87 12.53 24.87
CA HIS A 298 39.92 13.95 24.53
C HIS A 298 38.51 14.42 24.20
N MET A 299 38.09 15.54 24.77
CA MET A 299 36.79 16.14 24.48
C MET A 299 37.00 17.22 23.41
N PRO A 300 36.57 17.01 22.16
CA PRO A 300 36.86 17.95 21.07
C PRO A 300 36.12 19.28 21.28
N SER A 301 36.87 20.36 21.45
CA SER A 301 36.26 21.67 21.74
C SER A 301 35.44 22.25 20.57
N GLN A 302 35.71 21.80 19.33
CA GLN A 302 34.99 22.24 18.13
C GLN A 302 33.68 21.48 17.88
N TYR A 303 33.45 20.36 18.58
CA TYR A 303 32.24 19.56 18.51
C TYR A 303 31.60 19.42 19.90
N PRO A 304 31.06 20.52 20.46
CA PRO A 304 30.51 20.54 21.81
C PRO A 304 29.24 19.67 21.88
N GLY A 305 29.38 18.44 22.36
CA GLY A 305 28.29 17.47 22.47
C GLY A 305 28.70 16.04 22.13
N ASP A 306 29.81 15.88 21.41
CA ASP A 306 30.34 14.56 21.05
C ASP A 306 30.86 13.83 22.31
N PRO A 307 30.73 12.48 22.36
CA PRO A 307 31.38 11.70 23.40
C PRO A 307 32.90 11.94 23.33
N GLY A 308 33.56 11.92 24.49
CA GLY A 308 35.02 12.05 24.51
C GLY A 308 35.68 10.96 23.69
N SER A 309 36.66 11.34 22.87
CA SER A 309 37.25 10.52 21.82
C SER A 309 38.72 10.17 22.05
N HIS A 310 39.19 9.07 21.48
CA HIS A 310 40.60 8.69 21.39
C HIS A 310 41.37 9.53 20.35
N CYS A 311 40.67 10.28 19.49
CA CYS A 311 41.32 11.31 18.67
C CYS A 311 41.73 12.51 19.53
N GLN A 312 43.03 12.80 19.58
CA GLN A 312 43.58 13.85 20.45
C GLN A 312 43.52 15.26 19.83
N ARG A 313 42.76 15.42 18.74
CA ARG A 313 42.59 16.69 18.02
C ARG A 313 41.18 17.23 18.21
N ASP A 314 41.08 18.55 18.38
CA ASP A 314 39.78 19.24 18.50
C ASP A 314 38.96 19.22 17.21
N ASP A 315 39.60 19.13 16.05
CA ASP A 315 38.97 19.10 14.72
C ASP A 315 38.66 17.68 14.23
N LEU A 316 38.87 16.66 15.09
CA LEU A 316 38.71 15.24 14.78
C LEU A 316 39.49 14.75 13.55
N ALA A 317 40.54 15.47 13.13
CA ALA A 317 41.33 15.12 11.94
C ALA A 317 42.43 14.07 12.22
N CYS A 318 42.09 12.99 12.94
CA CYS A 318 43.00 11.88 13.22
C CYS A 318 43.06 10.87 12.06
N TYR A 319 43.44 11.36 10.88
CA TYR A 319 43.32 10.63 9.61
C TYR A 319 44.34 9.50 9.47
N TRP A 320 43.86 8.32 9.04
CA TRP A 320 44.69 7.13 8.93
C TRP A 320 45.40 7.05 7.56
N HIS A 321 46.70 6.80 7.55
CA HIS A 321 47.51 6.86 6.32
C HIS A 321 48.64 5.82 6.26
N SER A 322 48.54 4.73 7.02
CA SER A 322 49.62 3.73 7.13
C SER A 322 49.17 2.33 6.73
N ALA A 323 50.11 1.51 6.24
CA ALA A 323 49.85 0.07 6.01
C ALA A 323 49.67 -0.67 7.35
N VAL A 324 48.79 -1.67 7.37
CA VAL A 324 48.55 -2.49 8.57
C VAL A 324 48.36 -3.95 8.19
N SER A 325 48.88 -4.85 9.02
CA SER A 325 48.57 -6.28 8.97
C SER A 325 48.01 -6.73 10.32
N TRP A 326 46.77 -7.19 10.35
CA TRP A 326 46.13 -7.73 11.58
C TRP A 326 45.83 -9.23 11.46
N GLN A 327 45.83 -9.78 10.24
CA GLN A 327 45.66 -11.21 10.00
C GLN A 327 46.69 -11.72 8.97
N ASN A 328 47.23 -12.91 9.20
CA ASN A 328 48.13 -13.60 8.27
C ASN A 328 47.89 -15.12 8.17
N LYS A 329 46.86 -15.66 8.84
CA LYS A 329 46.55 -17.09 8.93
C LYS A 329 45.20 -17.41 8.30
N GLY A 330 45.07 -17.25 6.98
CA GLY A 330 43.82 -17.54 6.27
C GLY A 330 42.90 -16.33 6.17
N PHE A 331 42.17 -16.26 5.07
CA PHE A 331 41.45 -15.08 4.62
C PHE A 331 40.12 -15.48 3.96
N GLY A 332 39.17 -14.55 3.96
CA GLY A 332 37.94 -14.63 3.19
C GLY A 332 38.22 -14.68 1.69
N THR A 333 37.61 -15.64 1.00
CA THR A 333 37.72 -15.80 -0.45
C THR A 333 36.36 -15.77 -1.14
N GLU A 334 36.37 -15.38 -2.41
CA GLU A 334 35.19 -15.28 -3.26
C GLU A 334 34.41 -16.60 -3.35
N ASN A 335 33.07 -16.48 -3.45
CA ASN A 335 32.18 -17.59 -3.72
C ASN A 335 31.03 -17.17 -4.65
N VAL A 336 31.15 -17.38 -5.96
CA VAL A 336 30.15 -16.89 -6.92
C VAL A 336 29.10 -17.93 -7.29
N ARG A 337 27.86 -17.47 -7.52
CA ARG A 337 26.75 -18.29 -8.01
C ARG A 337 26.73 -18.30 -9.54
N PHE A 338 27.06 -17.19 -10.17
CA PHE A 338 26.98 -16.99 -11.61
C PHE A 338 28.38 -16.91 -12.23
N GLN A 339 28.55 -17.61 -13.36
CA GLN A 339 29.84 -17.64 -14.08
C GLN A 339 29.72 -16.89 -15.42
N PRO A 340 30.83 -16.38 -16.00
CA PRO A 340 30.84 -15.78 -17.32
C PRO A 340 30.07 -16.60 -18.37
N GLY A 341 29.17 -15.94 -19.11
CA GLY A 341 28.28 -16.58 -20.08
C GLY A 341 26.91 -16.99 -19.51
N THR A 342 26.68 -16.85 -18.20
CA THR A 342 25.36 -17.07 -17.61
C THR A 342 24.39 -15.96 -18.02
N ALA A 343 23.24 -16.33 -18.57
CA ALA A 343 22.21 -15.38 -18.98
C ALA A 343 21.62 -14.61 -17.78
N GLU A 344 21.13 -13.40 -18.06
CA GLU A 344 20.43 -12.57 -17.07
C GLU A 344 19.20 -13.32 -16.51
N PRO A 345 19.08 -13.46 -15.17
CA PRO A 345 17.91 -14.09 -14.58
C PRO A 345 16.64 -13.30 -14.90
N THR A 346 15.56 -14.00 -15.26
CA THR A 346 14.26 -13.36 -15.50
C THR A 346 13.66 -12.86 -14.19
N ALA A 347 13.23 -11.59 -14.18
CA ALA A 347 12.41 -11.05 -13.11
C ALA A 347 11.04 -11.76 -13.07
N TYR A 348 10.60 -12.17 -11.89
CA TYR A 348 9.20 -12.54 -11.68
C TYR A 348 8.43 -11.26 -11.42
N ARG A 349 7.28 -11.13 -12.05
CA ARG A 349 6.37 -10.01 -11.85
C ARG A 349 5.18 -10.53 -11.06
N LEU A 350 5.06 -10.07 -9.81
CA LEU A 350 3.90 -10.36 -8.98
C LEU A 350 2.66 -9.63 -9.52
N TYR A 351 2.86 -8.36 -9.87
CA TYR A 351 1.87 -7.48 -10.49
C TYR A 351 2.15 -7.35 -11.98
N ASN A 352 1.10 -7.45 -12.79
CA ASN A 352 1.22 -7.40 -14.25
C ASN A 352 0.52 -6.15 -14.78
N ALA A 353 1.08 -5.57 -15.83
CA ALA A 353 0.40 -4.52 -16.57
C ALA A 353 -0.90 -5.04 -17.21
N ASP A 354 -1.96 -4.25 -17.13
CA ASP A 354 -3.19 -4.49 -17.88
C ASP A 354 -3.13 -3.75 -19.22
N CYS A 355 -2.84 -4.52 -20.26
CA CYS A 355 -2.63 -4.00 -21.61
C CYS A 355 -3.89 -4.04 -22.47
N SER A 356 -5.05 -4.28 -21.87
CA SER A 356 -6.29 -4.48 -22.60
C SER A 356 -7.33 -3.45 -22.19
N THR A 357 -8.16 -3.04 -23.14
CA THR A 357 -9.41 -2.33 -22.83
C THR A 357 -10.53 -3.30 -22.46
N ALA A 358 -10.20 -4.53 -22.02
CA ALA A 358 -11.20 -5.49 -21.58
C ALA A 358 -11.89 -4.94 -20.32
N GLY A 359 -13.19 -5.23 -20.18
CA GLY A 359 -14.01 -4.65 -19.11
C GLY A 359 -14.58 -3.27 -19.44
N LEU A 360 -14.02 -2.51 -20.38
CA LEU A 360 -14.64 -1.26 -20.80
C LEU A 360 -15.81 -1.49 -21.77
N PRO A 361 -16.88 -0.67 -21.70
CA PRO A 361 -17.95 -0.70 -22.67
C PRO A 361 -17.45 -0.19 -24.04
N SER A 362 -18.03 -0.74 -25.11
CA SER A 362 -17.68 -0.34 -26.49
C SER A 362 -17.85 1.17 -26.69
N GLY A 363 -16.83 1.82 -27.24
CA GLY A 363 -16.82 3.27 -27.50
C GLY A 363 -16.42 4.13 -26.30
N ALA A 364 -15.98 3.52 -25.20
CA ALA A 364 -15.36 4.26 -24.09
C ALA A 364 -14.16 5.10 -24.57
N LEU A 365 -14.11 6.33 -24.09
CA LEU A 365 -13.06 7.31 -24.36
C LEU A 365 -12.08 7.29 -23.19
N VAL A 366 -10.97 6.59 -23.36
CA VAL A 366 -9.96 6.42 -22.31
C VAL A 366 -8.97 7.58 -22.31
N ILE A 367 -8.66 8.10 -21.13
CA ILE A 367 -7.54 8.99 -20.85
C ILE A 367 -6.56 8.22 -19.99
N ASP A 368 -5.40 7.94 -20.57
CA ASP A 368 -4.30 7.26 -19.89
C ASP A 368 -3.53 8.22 -18.98
N ASP A 369 -2.74 7.65 -18.07
CA ASP A 369 -1.96 8.38 -17.08
C ASP A 369 -0.65 8.98 -17.64
N VAL A 370 -0.17 8.40 -18.74
CA VAL A 370 0.97 8.87 -19.52
C VAL A 370 0.65 8.96 -21.01
N SER A 371 1.40 9.78 -21.74
CA SER A 371 1.24 9.90 -23.19
C SER A 371 1.66 8.61 -23.92
N ALA A 372 1.14 8.42 -25.14
CA ALA A 372 1.37 7.20 -25.92
C ALA A 372 2.83 6.98 -26.36
N ASP A 373 3.67 8.01 -26.27
CA ASP A 373 5.12 7.95 -26.55
C ASP A 373 5.96 7.54 -25.33
N VAL A 374 5.37 7.49 -24.13
CA VAL A 374 6.03 6.94 -22.95
C VAL A 374 6.21 5.44 -23.12
N ARG A 375 7.46 4.99 -23.00
CA ARG A 375 7.86 3.59 -23.14
C ARG A 375 7.79 2.92 -21.77
N THR A 376 6.95 1.89 -21.64
CA THR A 376 6.86 1.06 -20.42
C THR A 376 7.71 -0.20 -20.58
N GLN A 377 8.30 -0.70 -19.49
CA GLN A 377 9.14 -1.91 -19.52
C GLN A 377 8.28 -3.17 -19.62
N SER A 378 7.03 -3.10 -19.15
CA SER A 378 6.03 -4.16 -19.21
C SER A 378 5.69 -4.64 -20.63
N GLY A 379 6.15 -3.93 -21.67
CA GLY A 379 5.93 -4.33 -23.07
C GLY A 379 4.48 -4.17 -23.50
N CYS A 380 3.75 -3.28 -22.82
CA CYS A 380 2.34 -3.05 -23.03
C CYS A 380 2.09 -2.40 -24.39
N ALA A 381 1.67 -3.20 -25.38
CA ALA A 381 1.27 -2.68 -26.67
C ALA A 381 -0.08 -1.97 -26.53
N LYS A 382 -0.07 -0.69 -26.13
CA LYS A 382 -1.28 0.15 -26.02
C LYS A 382 -2.03 0.11 -27.36
N ASN A 383 -3.14 -0.61 -27.40
CA ASN A 383 -4.00 -0.75 -28.59
C ASN A 383 -5.09 0.32 -28.66
N PHE A 384 -5.04 1.29 -27.74
CA PHE A 384 -5.93 2.44 -27.66
C PHE A 384 -5.13 3.74 -27.75
N THR A 385 -5.83 4.85 -28.00
CA THR A 385 -5.24 6.19 -28.01
C THR A 385 -5.90 7.01 -26.92
N SER A 386 -5.11 7.59 -26.03
CA SER A 386 -5.60 8.51 -25.00
C SER A 386 -6.39 9.66 -25.64
N GLN A 387 -7.61 9.89 -25.15
CA GLN A 387 -8.57 10.88 -25.63
C GLN A 387 -8.52 12.16 -24.80
N GLY A 388 -7.40 12.44 -24.14
CA GLY A 388 -7.25 13.57 -23.23
C GLY A 388 -5.84 13.66 -22.67
N SER A 389 -5.71 14.30 -21.53
CA SER A 389 -4.44 14.44 -20.81
C SER A 389 -4.65 14.35 -19.31
N LEU A 390 -3.70 13.75 -18.60
CA LEU A 390 -3.50 13.90 -17.17
C LEU A 390 -2.53 15.07 -16.90
N SER A 391 -2.84 15.89 -15.91
CA SER A 391 -1.97 16.94 -15.39
C SER A 391 -1.87 16.88 -13.88
N PHE A 392 -0.73 17.27 -13.31
CA PHE A 392 -0.50 17.24 -11.87
C PHE A 392 -0.27 18.64 -11.31
N ALA A 393 -0.92 18.93 -10.18
CA ALA A 393 -0.60 20.05 -9.30
C ALA A 393 0.09 19.53 -8.04
N PHE A 394 1.25 20.10 -7.70
CA PHE A 394 2.06 19.75 -6.54
C PHE A 394 2.04 20.91 -5.55
N ALA A 395 1.61 20.65 -4.32
CA ALA A 395 1.65 21.67 -3.26
C ALA A 395 3.09 22.03 -2.88
N SER A 396 3.32 23.31 -2.60
CA SER A 396 4.59 23.80 -2.07
C SER A 396 4.50 24.07 -0.57
N ASP A 397 5.63 24.02 0.12
CA ASP A 397 5.75 24.57 1.46
C ASP A 397 5.84 26.11 1.45
N ALA A 398 5.93 26.71 2.64
CA ALA A 398 6.04 28.15 2.83
C ALA A 398 7.32 28.77 2.21
N SER A 399 8.32 27.95 1.88
CA SER A 399 9.57 28.37 1.22
C SER A 399 9.52 28.23 -0.31
N GLY A 400 8.40 27.75 -0.86
CA GLY A 400 8.23 27.50 -2.29
C GLY A 400 8.88 26.21 -2.79
N GLN A 401 9.32 25.34 -1.87
CA GLN A 401 9.80 24.01 -2.21
C GLN A 401 8.64 23.02 -2.28
N TYR A 402 8.84 21.84 -2.88
CA TYR A 402 7.76 20.88 -3.14
C TYR A 402 7.92 19.55 -2.37
N PRO A 403 7.68 19.50 -1.05
CA PRO A 403 7.66 18.25 -0.29
C PRO A 403 6.72 17.20 -0.87
N SER A 404 5.61 17.62 -1.47
CA SER A 404 4.66 16.77 -2.20
C SER A 404 5.28 15.88 -3.29
N LYS A 405 6.43 16.27 -3.86
CA LYS A 405 7.13 15.46 -4.88
C LYS A 405 8.00 14.35 -4.31
N ILE A 406 8.28 14.39 -3.01
CA ILE A 406 9.14 13.38 -2.38
C ILE A 406 8.37 12.07 -2.20
N ASP A 407 7.07 12.16 -1.94
CA ASP A 407 6.18 11.02 -1.81
C ASP A 407 5.34 10.79 -3.07
N PHE A 408 5.95 10.99 -4.24
CA PHE A 408 5.30 10.79 -5.53
C PHE A 408 6.10 9.78 -6.34
N HIS A 409 5.51 8.62 -6.56
CA HIS A 409 6.13 7.42 -7.12
C HIS A 409 5.47 7.01 -8.43
N GLN A 410 6.21 6.27 -9.25
CA GLN A 410 5.68 5.65 -10.47
C GLN A 410 6.05 4.17 -10.48
N LEU A 411 5.21 3.34 -11.10
CA LEU A 411 5.36 1.88 -11.17
C LEU A 411 5.03 1.38 -12.60
N ASP A 412 5.72 0.31 -13.03
CA ASP A 412 5.56 -0.33 -14.36
C ASP A 412 4.46 -1.42 -14.37
N SER A 413 3.28 -1.02 -13.89
CA SER A 413 2.09 -1.84 -13.67
C SER A 413 0.83 -0.98 -13.88
N GLY A 414 -0.35 -1.51 -13.59
CA GLY A 414 -1.61 -0.78 -13.83
C GLY A 414 -2.04 -0.82 -15.30
N PHE A 415 -3.06 -0.06 -15.62
CA PHE A 415 -3.61 0.02 -16.97
C PHE A 415 -2.61 0.72 -17.92
N GLY A 416 -2.45 0.17 -19.12
CA GLY A 416 -1.42 0.66 -20.04
C GLY A 416 0.03 0.40 -19.58
N GLY A 417 0.22 -0.28 -18.44
CA GLY A 417 1.52 -0.63 -17.89
C GLY A 417 2.29 0.52 -17.26
N HIS A 418 1.58 1.55 -16.79
CA HIS A 418 2.15 2.62 -15.97
C HIS A 418 1.10 3.12 -14.97
N MET A 419 1.54 3.48 -13.75
CA MET A 419 0.69 4.17 -12.78
C MET A 419 1.51 5.09 -11.87
N TRP A 420 0.89 6.15 -11.36
CA TRP A 420 1.46 7.05 -10.33
C TRP A 420 0.86 6.77 -8.96
N THR A 421 1.66 6.83 -7.89
CA THR A 421 1.16 6.61 -6.53
C THR A 421 1.80 7.54 -5.51
N ALA A 422 1.04 7.88 -4.47
CA ALA A 422 1.48 8.63 -3.30
C ALA A 422 0.77 8.10 -2.06
N HIS A 423 1.22 8.45 -0.85
CA HIS A 423 0.41 8.17 0.33
C HIS A 423 -0.71 9.19 0.49
N THR A 424 -1.76 8.76 1.16
CA THR A 424 -2.83 9.62 1.62
C THR A 424 -2.45 10.33 2.92
N TRP A 425 -2.77 11.62 2.99
CA TRP A 425 -2.43 12.52 4.11
C TRP A 425 -3.68 13.17 4.66
N ARG A 426 -3.79 13.34 5.98
CA ARG A 426 -4.96 14.05 6.52
C ARG A 426 -5.06 15.47 5.96
N ASN A 427 -6.25 15.89 5.54
CA ASN A 427 -6.48 17.27 5.11
C ASN A 427 -6.45 18.25 6.31
N ASN A 428 -5.26 18.75 6.64
CA ASN A 428 -5.02 19.76 7.65
C ASN A 428 -3.90 20.72 7.20
N SER A 429 -3.64 21.79 7.97
CA SER A 429 -2.65 22.80 7.61
C SER A 429 -1.22 22.27 7.50
N ASP A 430 -0.87 21.27 8.30
CA ASP A 430 0.49 20.75 8.39
C ASP A 430 0.80 19.85 7.19
N ASN A 431 -0.21 19.10 6.75
CA ASN A 431 -0.13 18.15 5.64
C ASN A 431 -0.44 18.75 4.28
N ALA A 432 -0.99 19.97 4.21
CA ALA A 432 -1.34 20.61 2.94
C ALA A 432 -0.15 20.69 1.95
N LYS A 433 1.09 20.74 2.45
CA LYS A 433 2.33 20.73 1.66
C LYS A 433 2.62 19.39 0.96
N HIS A 434 1.95 18.30 1.35
CA HIS A 434 2.04 16.97 0.74
C HIS A 434 1.00 16.74 -0.36
N ALA A 435 0.07 17.68 -0.55
CA ALA A 435 -1.01 17.51 -1.50
C ALA A 435 -0.49 17.39 -2.94
N VAL A 436 -0.94 16.34 -3.61
CA VAL A 436 -0.79 16.10 -5.04
C VAL A 436 -2.19 15.94 -5.61
N THR A 437 -2.49 16.68 -6.67
CA THR A 437 -3.78 16.57 -7.38
C THR A 437 -3.52 16.23 -8.84
N GLY A 438 -3.94 15.04 -9.25
CA GLY A 438 -4.01 14.65 -10.66
C GLY A 438 -5.37 15.03 -11.25
N THR A 439 -5.38 15.58 -12.46
CA THR A 439 -6.61 15.93 -13.19
C THR A 439 -6.56 15.42 -14.62
N TRP A 440 -7.46 14.47 -14.94
CA TRP A 440 -7.71 13.99 -16.29
C TRP A 440 -8.71 14.91 -16.98
N THR A 441 -8.35 15.46 -18.15
CA THR A 441 -9.24 16.32 -18.95
C THR A 441 -9.46 15.72 -20.33
N LEU A 442 -10.73 15.52 -20.69
CA LEU A 442 -11.09 14.97 -21.99
C LEU A 442 -10.86 16.00 -23.10
N ASN A 443 -10.48 15.56 -24.30
CA ASN A 443 -10.21 16.45 -25.43
C ASN A 443 -11.44 16.89 -26.23
N ARG A 444 -12.64 16.64 -25.70
CA ARG A 444 -13.91 16.94 -26.37
C ARG A 444 -15.04 17.18 -25.37
N GLN A 445 -16.10 17.80 -25.86
CA GLN A 445 -17.33 18.03 -25.10
C GLN A 445 -18.22 16.78 -25.13
N LEU A 446 -18.94 16.54 -24.03
CA LEU A 446 -19.95 15.48 -23.92
C LEU A 446 -21.27 16.04 -23.37
N ASN A 447 -22.36 15.29 -23.58
CA ASN A 447 -23.62 15.50 -22.86
C ASN A 447 -23.68 14.50 -21.70
N TRP A 448 -24.46 13.43 -21.81
CA TRP A 448 -24.46 12.36 -20.84
C TRP A 448 -23.28 11.42 -21.05
N ALA A 449 -22.57 11.10 -19.97
CA ALA A 449 -21.56 10.07 -19.96
C ALA A 449 -21.43 9.42 -18.59
N ARG A 450 -21.12 8.11 -18.56
CA ARG A 450 -20.62 7.46 -17.35
C ARG A 450 -19.12 7.66 -17.24
N VAL A 451 -18.66 7.97 -16.04
CA VAL A 451 -17.25 8.12 -15.71
C VAL A 451 -16.76 6.86 -15.01
N LEU A 452 -15.71 6.26 -15.53
CA LEU A 452 -15.05 5.07 -14.98
C LEU A 452 -13.62 5.43 -14.60
N VAL A 453 -13.12 4.91 -13.49
CA VAL A 453 -11.73 5.02 -13.04
C VAL A 453 -11.11 3.63 -12.97
N TYR A 454 -9.83 3.51 -13.29
CA TYR A 454 -9.13 2.24 -13.16
C TYR A 454 -8.49 2.12 -11.79
N ILE A 455 -8.84 1.05 -11.06
CA ILE A 455 -8.24 0.71 -9.77
C ILE A 455 -7.23 -0.43 -10.02
N PRO A 456 -5.91 -0.18 -9.94
CA PRO A 456 -4.88 -1.16 -10.27
C PRO A 456 -4.71 -2.22 -9.20
N ASP A 457 -4.10 -3.35 -9.57
CA ASP A 457 -3.95 -4.55 -8.74
C ASP A 457 -3.15 -4.38 -7.44
N HIS A 458 -2.43 -3.25 -7.29
CA HIS A 458 -1.74 -2.86 -6.06
C HIS A 458 -1.48 -1.34 -6.00
N GLY A 459 -0.97 -0.86 -4.87
CA GLY A 459 -0.71 0.57 -4.61
C GLY A 459 -1.96 1.39 -4.26
N ALA A 460 -3.13 0.98 -4.75
CA ALA A 460 -4.43 1.60 -4.52
C ALA A 460 -5.12 0.98 -3.27
N MET A 461 -4.82 1.52 -2.09
CA MET A 461 -5.20 0.92 -0.79
C MET A 461 -6.05 1.84 0.08
N THR A 462 -6.27 3.10 -0.32
CA THR A 462 -7.08 4.02 0.48
C THR A 462 -8.55 3.60 0.48
N PRO A 463 -9.25 3.63 1.64
CA PRO A 463 -10.68 3.38 1.70
C PRO A 463 -11.50 4.59 1.20
N GLN A 464 -10.84 5.71 0.89
CA GLN A 464 -11.50 6.98 0.56
C GLN A 464 -10.75 7.76 -0.51
N ALA A 465 -10.59 7.18 -1.70
CA ALA A 465 -10.12 7.93 -2.87
C ALA A 465 -11.24 8.84 -3.37
N PHE A 466 -11.13 10.15 -3.15
CA PHE A 466 -12.16 11.10 -3.57
C PHE A 466 -11.88 11.65 -4.97
N TYR A 467 -12.67 11.17 -5.92
CA TYR A 467 -12.68 11.67 -7.28
C TYR A 467 -13.72 12.78 -7.43
N THR A 468 -13.33 13.94 -7.96
CA THR A 468 -14.25 15.05 -8.25
C THR A 468 -14.48 15.17 -9.75
N VAL A 469 -15.74 15.04 -10.17
CA VAL A 469 -16.19 15.16 -11.56
C VAL A 469 -16.58 16.60 -11.86
N HIS A 470 -15.80 17.25 -12.73
CA HIS A 470 -15.97 18.66 -13.11
C HIS A 470 -16.76 18.81 -14.41
N GLY A 471 -17.44 19.95 -14.55
CA GLY A 471 -18.22 20.28 -15.75
C GLY A 471 -19.59 19.58 -15.82
N SER A 472 -19.95 18.78 -14.82
CA SER A 472 -21.28 18.19 -14.71
C SER A 472 -22.28 19.09 -14.00
N ASP A 473 -23.58 18.82 -14.15
CA ASP A 473 -24.64 19.46 -13.38
C ASP A 473 -24.93 18.80 -12.03
N SER A 474 -24.14 17.79 -11.61
CA SER A 474 -24.38 17.07 -10.37
C SER A 474 -24.32 17.98 -9.14
N SER A 475 -25.29 17.84 -8.24
CA SER A 475 -25.30 18.47 -6.92
C SER A 475 -24.28 17.85 -5.96
N SER A 476 -23.76 16.69 -6.30
CA SER A 476 -22.68 16.00 -5.61
C SER A 476 -21.64 15.61 -6.66
N PRO A 477 -20.61 16.43 -6.93
CA PRO A 477 -19.60 16.09 -7.95
C PRO A 477 -18.46 15.21 -7.41
N ALA A 478 -18.27 15.14 -6.08
CA ALA A 478 -17.25 14.29 -5.46
C ALA A 478 -17.79 12.87 -5.21
N ARG A 479 -16.94 11.86 -5.39
CA ARG A 479 -17.26 10.43 -5.26
C ARG A 479 -16.14 9.74 -4.51
N SER A 480 -16.46 9.09 -3.39
CA SER A 480 -15.51 8.28 -2.63
C SER A 480 -15.47 6.87 -3.21
N VAL A 481 -14.28 6.43 -3.63
CA VAL A 481 -14.02 5.06 -4.05
C VAL A 481 -13.18 4.37 -2.98
N VAL A 482 -13.56 3.14 -2.63
CA VAL A 482 -12.82 2.25 -1.74
C VAL A 482 -11.90 1.41 -2.62
N GLU A 483 -10.62 1.78 -2.72
CA GLU A 483 -9.70 1.15 -3.68
C GLU A 483 -9.31 -0.27 -3.26
N GLY A 484 -8.99 -0.47 -1.98
CA GLY A 484 -8.97 -1.75 -1.27
C GLY A 484 -8.37 -2.98 -1.98
N ASN A 485 -7.38 -2.83 -2.87
CA ASN A 485 -6.80 -3.94 -3.62
C ASN A 485 -5.70 -4.67 -2.81
N TYR A 486 -6.14 -5.35 -1.75
CA TYR A 486 -5.30 -6.16 -0.87
C TYR A 486 -4.97 -7.54 -1.47
N LEU A 487 -3.87 -8.14 -1.03
CA LEU A 487 -3.50 -9.52 -1.35
C LEU A 487 -4.43 -10.51 -0.64
N ASP A 488 -4.81 -11.62 -1.29
CA ASP A 488 -5.57 -12.71 -0.66
C ASP A 488 -4.73 -13.53 0.35
N ASP A 489 -5.32 -14.56 0.97
CA ASP A 489 -4.64 -15.38 2.00
C ASP A 489 -3.46 -16.18 1.45
N LYS A 490 -3.44 -16.40 0.13
CA LYS A 490 -2.33 -17.01 -0.62
C LYS A 490 -1.40 -15.96 -1.21
N ARG A 491 -1.51 -14.70 -0.78
CA ARG A 491 -0.74 -13.53 -1.23
C ARG A 491 -0.88 -13.22 -2.71
N LYS A 492 -2.05 -13.45 -3.29
CA LYS A 492 -2.32 -13.12 -4.69
C LYS A 492 -3.07 -11.79 -4.81
N PRO A 493 -2.63 -10.88 -5.68
CA PRO A 493 -3.38 -9.66 -5.97
C PRO A 493 -4.77 -9.95 -6.54
N ALA A 494 -5.71 -9.03 -6.32
CA ALA A 494 -6.89 -8.94 -7.14
C ALA A 494 -6.48 -8.35 -8.50
N PRO A 495 -7.06 -8.80 -9.63
CA PRO A 495 -6.83 -8.11 -10.88
C PRO A 495 -7.33 -6.66 -10.78
N GLY A 496 -6.64 -5.74 -11.47
CA GLY A 496 -7.14 -4.38 -11.63
C GLY A 496 -8.50 -4.37 -12.34
N HIS A 497 -9.30 -3.34 -12.07
CA HIS A 497 -10.66 -3.26 -12.58
C HIS A 497 -11.12 -1.82 -12.80
N TRP A 498 -12.16 -1.65 -13.62
CA TRP A 498 -12.84 -0.38 -13.82
C TRP A 498 -13.96 -0.22 -12.81
N GLU A 499 -13.94 0.90 -12.07
CA GLU A 499 -14.96 1.27 -11.10
C GLU A 499 -15.76 2.48 -11.61
N SER A 500 -17.07 2.48 -11.42
CA SER A 500 -17.93 3.58 -11.86
C SER A 500 -17.98 4.69 -10.81
N LEU A 501 -17.70 5.93 -11.22
CA LEU A 501 -18.03 7.12 -10.42
C LEU A 501 -19.49 7.55 -10.61
N GLY A 502 -20.16 7.01 -11.62
CA GLY A 502 -21.56 7.26 -11.94
C GLY A 502 -21.78 7.92 -13.29
N ALA A 503 -23.06 8.17 -13.60
CA ALA A 503 -23.51 8.81 -14.83
C ALA A 503 -23.80 10.30 -14.64
N PHE A 504 -23.14 11.15 -15.43
CA PHE A 504 -23.18 12.60 -15.28
C PHE A 504 -23.68 13.28 -16.56
N ASN A 505 -24.37 14.41 -16.39
CA ASN A 505 -24.71 15.30 -17.49
C ASN A 505 -23.74 16.47 -17.54
N PHE A 506 -22.91 16.49 -18.58
CA PHE A 506 -21.93 17.54 -18.82
C PHE A 506 -22.48 18.74 -19.61
N ASN A 507 -23.73 18.70 -20.09
CA ASN A 507 -24.39 19.83 -20.79
C ASN A 507 -23.57 20.46 -21.92
N GLY A 508 -22.83 19.64 -22.68
CA GLY A 508 -21.98 20.12 -23.77
C GLY A 508 -20.69 20.80 -23.30
N THR A 509 -20.29 20.64 -22.04
CA THR A 509 -18.99 21.06 -21.54
C THR A 509 -17.93 19.98 -21.75
N THR A 510 -16.67 20.34 -21.54
CA THR A 510 -15.54 19.41 -21.55
C THR A 510 -15.42 18.74 -20.18
N PRO A 511 -15.60 17.41 -20.09
CA PRO A 511 -15.44 16.68 -18.84
C PRO A 511 -14.00 16.69 -18.32
N SER A 512 -13.84 16.77 -17.00
CA SER A 512 -12.60 16.43 -16.32
C SER A 512 -12.87 15.76 -14.97
N VAL A 513 -11.92 14.95 -14.51
CA VAL A 513 -11.95 14.27 -13.21
C VAL A 513 -10.67 14.62 -12.48
N SER A 514 -10.75 14.98 -11.20
CA SER A 514 -9.56 15.15 -10.35
C SER A 514 -9.57 14.17 -9.19
N LEU A 515 -8.38 13.70 -8.80
CA LEU A 515 -8.14 12.92 -7.59
C LEU A 515 -6.99 13.59 -6.84
N ASP A 516 -7.11 13.71 -5.52
CA ASP A 516 -6.02 14.14 -4.67
C ASP A 516 -5.72 13.12 -3.57
N ASN A 517 -4.54 13.25 -2.96
CA ASN A 517 -4.09 12.36 -1.90
C ASN A 517 -4.40 12.88 -0.49
N LEU A 518 -5.37 13.79 -0.33
CA LEU A 518 -5.78 14.22 0.98
C LEU A 518 -6.96 13.38 1.48
N SER A 519 -6.90 13.01 2.75
CA SER A 519 -8.00 12.36 3.45
C SER A 519 -9.08 13.39 3.72
N HIS A 520 -10.32 13.09 3.38
CA HIS A 520 -11.43 14.02 3.58
C HIS A 520 -11.96 13.95 5.02
N ALA A 521 -12.72 14.97 5.43
CA ALA A 521 -13.16 15.20 6.82
C ALA A 521 -13.98 14.07 7.46
N MET A 522 -14.32 13.03 6.70
CA MET A 522 -15.09 11.87 7.14
C MET A 522 -14.25 10.84 7.94
N LEU A 523 -12.92 11.00 7.98
CA LEU A 523 -12.05 10.16 8.82
C LEU A 523 -11.87 10.75 10.21
N GLY A 524 -12.10 9.93 11.23
CA GLY A 524 -11.78 10.26 12.61
C GLY A 524 -10.30 10.60 12.82
N THR A 525 -9.98 11.25 13.93
CA THR A 525 -8.62 11.71 14.27
C THR A 525 -7.59 10.59 14.45
N ASN A 526 -8.01 9.33 14.50
CA ASN A 526 -7.16 8.16 14.74
C ASN A 526 -6.68 7.47 13.45
N TRP A 527 -7.06 7.99 12.27
CA TRP A 527 -6.62 7.42 10.99
C TRP A 527 -5.11 7.62 10.78
N PRO A 528 -4.35 6.59 10.34
CA PRO A 528 -2.89 6.66 10.21
C PRO A 528 -2.49 7.44 8.95
N GLU A 529 -1.74 8.52 9.14
CA GLU A 529 -1.32 9.41 8.05
C GLU A 529 -0.05 8.90 7.37
N GLY A 530 0.04 8.99 6.04
CA GLY A 530 1.25 8.61 5.32
C GLY A 530 1.50 7.10 5.23
N GLU A 531 0.48 6.28 5.47
CA GLU A 531 0.58 4.81 5.46
C GLU A 531 -0.11 4.15 4.25
N LEU A 532 -1.33 4.58 3.87
CA LEU A 532 -2.07 4.03 2.73
C LEU A 532 -1.72 4.72 1.41
N GLY A 533 -1.65 3.96 0.33
CA GLY A 533 -1.46 4.48 -1.01
C GLY A 533 -2.77 4.91 -1.70
N VAL A 534 -2.67 5.94 -2.54
CA VAL A 534 -3.66 6.33 -3.56
C VAL A 534 -2.98 6.30 -4.92
N VAL A 535 -3.72 6.02 -5.99
CA VAL A 535 -3.17 5.84 -7.33
C VAL A 535 -3.86 6.72 -8.37
N TRP A 536 -3.05 7.34 -9.25
CA TRP A 536 -3.50 7.92 -10.50
C TRP A 536 -3.06 7.01 -11.65
N ASP A 537 -4.05 6.39 -12.29
CA ASP A 537 -3.89 5.57 -13.48
C ASP A 537 -4.83 6.15 -14.58
N ALA A 538 -5.80 5.38 -15.07
CA ALA A 538 -6.64 5.79 -16.18
C ALA A 538 -8.07 6.20 -15.78
N VAL A 539 -8.65 7.08 -16.60
CA VAL A 539 -10.08 7.46 -16.55
C VAL A 539 -10.71 7.15 -17.90
N ALA A 540 -11.91 6.60 -17.92
CA ALA A 540 -12.68 6.40 -19.15
C ALA A 540 -14.05 7.08 -19.06
N PHE A 541 -14.46 7.69 -20.17
CA PHE A 541 -15.81 8.22 -20.34
C PHE A 541 -16.58 7.34 -21.32
N GLN A 542 -17.67 6.72 -20.87
CA GLN A 542 -18.62 6.04 -21.73
C GLN A 542 -19.71 7.05 -22.15
N PRO A 543 -19.74 7.52 -23.41
CA PRO A 543 -20.83 8.37 -23.87
C PRO A 543 -22.16 7.63 -23.78
N LEU A 544 -23.18 8.28 -23.22
CA LEU A 544 -24.51 7.71 -23.07
C LEU A 544 -25.50 8.40 -24.04
N PRO A 545 -26.51 7.68 -24.54
CA PRO A 545 -27.52 8.27 -25.43
C PRO A 545 -28.41 9.31 -24.73
N GLY A 546 -28.43 9.32 -23.40
CA GLY A 546 -29.17 10.25 -22.56
C GLY A 546 -29.00 9.90 -21.08
N LYS A 547 -29.83 10.50 -20.22
CA LYS A 547 -29.91 10.12 -18.80
C LYS A 547 -30.26 8.63 -18.69
N PRO A 548 -29.52 7.83 -17.89
CA PRO A 548 -29.93 6.47 -17.55
C PRO A 548 -31.37 6.45 -17.05
N ALA A 549 -32.14 5.45 -17.48
CA ALA A 549 -33.52 5.28 -17.04
C ALA A 549 -33.58 5.10 -15.51
N ASN A 550 -32.55 4.44 -14.95
CA ASN A 550 -32.41 4.20 -13.53
C ASN A 550 -31.00 4.56 -13.05
N GLN A 551 -30.92 5.33 -11.97
CA GLN A 551 -29.70 5.60 -11.21
C GLN A 551 -29.97 5.19 -9.77
N VAL A 552 -29.40 4.05 -9.37
CA VAL A 552 -29.76 3.31 -8.18
C VAL A 552 -28.64 3.38 -7.16
N VAL A 553 -28.97 3.74 -5.92
CA VAL A 553 -28.02 3.71 -4.81
C VAL A 553 -28.53 2.76 -3.72
N ALA A 554 -27.75 1.73 -3.43
CA ALA A 554 -28.04 0.77 -2.36
C ALA A 554 -27.25 1.12 -1.10
N LEU A 555 -27.98 1.47 -0.04
CA LEU A 555 -27.46 1.81 1.28
C LEU A 555 -27.94 0.77 2.29
N GLY A 556 -27.47 0.85 3.54
CA GLY A 556 -28.01 0.08 4.65
C GLY A 556 -26.97 -0.73 5.41
N ASP A 557 -27.47 -1.65 6.22
CA ASP A 557 -26.70 -2.54 7.08
C ASP A 557 -26.30 -3.86 6.40
N SER A 558 -25.95 -4.86 7.20
CA SER A 558 -25.51 -6.19 6.77
C SER A 558 -26.53 -6.93 5.90
N TYR A 559 -27.83 -6.74 6.16
CA TYR A 559 -28.88 -7.32 5.33
C TYR A 559 -28.94 -6.67 3.95
N ALA A 560 -28.55 -5.40 3.81
CA ALA A 560 -28.42 -4.71 2.54
C ALA A 560 -27.07 -4.99 1.85
N SER A 561 -25.99 -5.10 2.62
CA SER A 561 -24.66 -5.44 2.08
C SER A 561 -24.63 -6.85 1.52
N GLY A 562 -25.50 -7.73 2.01
CA GLY A 562 -25.54 -9.14 1.61
C GLY A 562 -24.56 -9.99 2.40
N GLU A 563 -24.30 -9.62 3.66
CA GLU A 563 -23.68 -10.50 4.65
C GLU A 563 -24.31 -11.90 4.61
N GLY A 564 -23.49 -12.95 4.60
CA GLY A 564 -23.93 -14.34 4.46
C GLY A 564 -24.28 -14.79 3.04
N ALA A 565 -24.50 -13.87 2.10
CA ALA A 565 -24.82 -14.19 0.72
C ALA A 565 -23.55 -14.50 -0.08
N SER A 566 -22.81 -15.51 0.34
CA SER A 566 -21.63 -16.04 -0.36
C SER A 566 -21.74 -17.55 -0.46
N ASN A 567 -21.18 -18.13 -1.52
CA ASN A 567 -20.93 -19.56 -1.53
C ASN A 567 -19.73 -19.89 -0.63
N ASP A 568 -19.57 -21.17 -0.31
CA ASP A 568 -18.36 -21.67 0.38
C ASP A 568 -17.11 -21.26 -0.42
N PRO A 569 -16.04 -20.81 0.25
CA PRO A 569 -14.91 -20.21 -0.42
C PRO A 569 -14.17 -21.23 -1.30
N VAL A 570 -13.93 -20.88 -2.56
CA VAL A 570 -13.00 -21.62 -3.43
C VAL A 570 -11.63 -20.95 -3.31
N ASP A 571 -10.61 -21.73 -2.93
CA ASP A 571 -9.25 -21.22 -2.71
C ASP A 571 -9.10 -20.11 -1.64
N GLY A 572 -10.09 -19.95 -0.74
CA GLY A 572 -10.11 -18.95 0.32
C GLY A 572 -10.81 -17.63 -0.07
N ALA A 573 -11.37 -17.53 -1.28
CA ALA A 573 -12.09 -16.34 -1.73
C ALA A 573 -13.61 -16.50 -1.53
N TRP A 574 -14.19 -15.56 -0.79
CA TRP A 574 -15.64 -15.39 -0.65
C TRP A 574 -16.20 -14.52 -1.80
N ASP A 575 -17.52 -14.53 -2.00
CA ASP A 575 -18.22 -13.76 -3.04
C ASP A 575 -18.48 -12.28 -2.64
N TYR A 576 -17.68 -11.75 -1.72
CA TYR A 576 -17.64 -10.33 -1.35
C TYR A 576 -16.70 -9.55 -2.27
N TYR A 577 -16.96 -8.24 -2.42
CA TYR A 577 -15.95 -7.35 -2.99
C TYR A 577 -14.76 -7.30 -2.05
N ARG A 578 -13.56 -7.54 -2.57
CA ARG A 578 -12.33 -7.64 -1.78
C ARG A 578 -12.05 -6.38 -0.97
N SER A 579 -12.39 -5.21 -1.52
CA SER A 579 -12.28 -3.91 -0.85
C SER A 579 -13.23 -3.75 0.35
N SER A 580 -14.11 -4.72 0.62
CA SER A 580 -15.06 -4.71 1.73
C SER A 580 -14.94 -5.93 2.67
N ASP A 581 -13.96 -6.80 2.45
CA ASP A 581 -13.73 -8.04 3.21
C ASP A 581 -12.22 -8.28 3.36
N HIS A 582 -11.58 -7.45 4.20
CA HIS A 582 -10.16 -7.57 4.50
C HIS A 582 -9.81 -7.14 5.93
N ASP A 583 -8.77 -7.75 6.48
CA ASP A 583 -8.24 -7.51 7.83
C ASP A 583 -7.20 -6.38 7.90
N GLY A 584 -6.97 -5.67 6.78
CA GLY A 584 -6.00 -4.58 6.72
C GLY A 584 -4.54 -5.03 6.62
N ARG A 585 -4.27 -6.32 6.33
CA ARG A 585 -2.90 -6.80 6.06
C ARG A 585 -2.29 -6.13 4.83
N MET A 586 -1.33 -5.24 5.07
CA MET A 586 -0.58 -4.52 4.02
C MET A 586 0.80 -5.11 3.70
N SER A 587 1.39 -5.87 4.63
CA SER A 587 2.72 -6.49 4.46
C SER A 587 2.86 -7.76 5.30
N SER A 588 4.06 -8.35 5.31
CA SER A 588 4.44 -9.45 6.21
C SER A 588 4.41 -9.08 7.70
N ASP A 589 4.24 -7.81 8.05
CA ASP A 589 4.45 -7.29 9.41
C ASP A 589 3.23 -7.45 10.33
N GLY A 590 2.14 -8.04 9.83
CA GLY A 590 0.97 -8.44 10.61
C GLY A 590 -0.32 -7.71 10.23
N ASP A 591 -1.40 -8.07 10.91
CA ASP A 591 -2.73 -7.51 10.73
C ASP A 591 -2.75 -6.12 11.40
N ASP A 592 -3.11 -5.06 10.66
CA ASP A 592 -3.39 -3.76 11.25
C ASP A 592 -4.90 -3.53 11.27
N PRO A 593 -5.57 -3.72 12.43
CA PRO A 593 -7.01 -3.60 12.52
C PRO A 593 -7.53 -2.19 12.19
N ARG A 594 -6.67 -1.17 12.12
CA ARG A 594 -7.03 0.20 11.70
C ARG A 594 -7.44 0.25 10.22
N PHE A 595 -6.95 -0.68 9.40
CA PHE A 595 -7.24 -0.78 7.97
C PHE A 595 -8.16 -1.95 7.63
N ARG A 596 -8.81 -2.55 8.63
CA ARG A 596 -9.79 -3.60 8.39
C ARG A 596 -11.06 -3.01 7.77
N ASP A 597 -11.54 -3.63 6.70
CA ASP A 597 -12.88 -3.41 6.15
C ASP A 597 -13.71 -4.68 6.24
N ALA A 598 -14.85 -4.55 6.92
CA ALA A 598 -15.80 -5.61 7.14
C ALA A 598 -17.21 -5.19 6.70
N CYS A 599 -17.32 -4.31 5.70
CA CYS A 599 -18.60 -3.94 5.12
C CYS A 599 -19.31 -5.13 4.44
N HIS A 600 -18.56 -6.15 4.03
CA HIS A 600 -19.03 -7.41 3.45
C HIS A 600 -20.10 -7.19 2.38
N ARG A 601 -19.74 -6.44 1.33
CA ARG A 601 -20.63 -6.19 0.19
C ARG A 601 -20.58 -7.39 -0.75
N SER A 602 -21.66 -8.16 -0.80
CA SER A 602 -21.77 -9.37 -1.61
C SER A 602 -22.20 -9.05 -3.04
N ARG A 603 -21.65 -9.80 -4.01
CA ARG A 603 -22.12 -9.81 -5.40
C ARG A 603 -23.56 -10.33 -5.55
N TYR A 604 -24.07 -11.06 -4.56
CA TYR A 604 -25.42 -11.62 -4.50
C TYR A 604 -26.38 -10.80 -3.62
N SER A 605 -26.00 -9.61 -3.16
CA SER A 605 -26.88 -8.76 -2.36
C SER A 605 -28.22 -8.53 -3.08
N TRP A 606 -29.30 -8.39 -2.32
CA TRP A 606 -30.64 -8.38 -2.91
C TRP A 606 -30.92 -7.17 -3.80
N SER A 607 -30.24 -6.04 -3.55
CA SER A 607 -30.34 -4.86 -4.41
C SER A 607 -29.73 -5.13 -5.79
N ARG A 608 -28.68 -5.96 -5.87
CA ARG A 608 -28.11 -6.45 -7.12
C ARG A 608 -28.96 -7.53 -7.76
N GLY A 609 -29.55 -8.42 -6.97
CA GLY A 609 -30.39 -9.52 -7.46
C GLY A 609 -31.75 -9.07 -8.01
N ALA A 610 -32.26 -7.91 -7.58
CA ALA A 610 -33.56 -7.40 -8.01
C ALA A 610 -33.57 -7.02 -9.51
N THR A 611 -34.77 -6.88 -10.08
CA THR A 611 -34.98 -6.45 -11.48
C THR A 611 -35.84 -5.19 -11.54
N LEU A 612 -35.59 -4.36 -12.54
CA LEU A 612 -36.31 -3.11 -12.82
C LEU A 612 -37.27 -3.31 -13.99
N LYS A 613 -38.30 -2.46 -14.10
CA LYS A 613 -39.35 -2.58 -15.13
C LYS A 613 -38.84 -2.32 -16.54
N ASP A 614 -37.82 -1.49 -16.70
CA ASP A 614 -37.22 -1.16 -17.99
C ASP A 614 -36.52 -2.38 -18.64
N ASN A 615 -35.93 -3.25 -17.82
CA ASN A 615 -35.38 -4.53 -18.24
C ASN A 615 -35.63 -5.62 -17.17
N PRO A 616 -36.79 -6.30 -17.21
CA PRO A 616 -37.15 -7.30 -16.22
C PRO A 616 -36.45 -8.66 -16.42
N ALA A 617 -35.68 -8.82 -17.50
CA ALA A 617 -35.01 -10.08 -17.84
C ALA A 617 -33.61 -10.21 -17.22
N THR A 618 -32.97 -9.09 -16.87
CA THR A 618 -31.62 -9.04 -16.33
C THR A 618 -31.61 -8.32 -14.99
N SER A 619 -30.91 -8.87 -13.99
CA SER A 619 -30.80 -8.25 -12.68
C SER A 619 -30.03 -6.93 -12.72
N ILE A 620 -30.25 -6.08 -11.72
CA ILE A 620 -29.53 -4.81 -11.54
C ILE A 620 -28.01 -5.03 -11.53
N GLY A 621 -27.54 -6.04 -10.79
CA GLY A 621 -26.12 -6.34 -10.64
C GLY A 621 -25.46 -6.74 -11.95
N LEU A 622 -26.08 -7.62 -12.74
CA LEU A 622 -25.53 -8.03 -14.04
C LEU A 622 -25.47 -6.85 -15.02
N ARG A 623 -26.50 -5.99 -15.05
CA ARG A 623 -26.50 -4.77 -15.86
C ARG A 623 -25.43 -3.78 -15.42
N ALA A 624 -25.15 -3.69 -14.12
CA ALA A 624 -24.10 -2.84 -13.56
C ALA A 624 -22.71 -3.35 -13.97
N ASP A 625 -22.46 -4.65 -13.86
CA ASP A 625 -21.19 -5.29 -14.24
C ASP A 625 -20.89 -5.18 -15.75
N GLU A 626 -21.94 -5.07 -16.57
CA GLU A 626 -21.83 -4.86 -18.03
C GLU A 626 -21.83 -3.38 -18.44
N PHE A 627 -21.85 -2.45 -17.49
CA PHE A 627 -21.95 -1.01 -17.73
C PHE A 627 -23.12 -0.64 -18.68
N ASP A 628 -24.31 -1.21 -18.44
CA ASP A 628 -25.52 -0.93 -19.23
C ASP A 628 -25.76 0.59 -19.34
N SER A 629 -25.92 1.07 -20.58
CA SER A 629 -26.13 2.49 -20.87
C SER A 629 -27.40 3.10 -20.27
N SER A 630 -28.34 2.27 -19.82
CA SER A 630 -29.63 2.67 -19.25
C SER A 630 -29.69 2.58 -17.72
N LEU A 631 -28.66 2.03 -17.05
CA LEU A 631 -28.62 1.83 -15.60
C LEU A 631 -27.31 2.33 -15.01
N ASP A 632 -27.37 3.14 -13.97
CA ASP A 632 -26.25 3.41 -13.07
C ASP A 632 -26.54 2.80 -11.69
N TYR A 633 -25.56 2.15 -11.05
CA TYR A 633 -25.73 1.47 -9.77
C TYR A 633 -24.51 1.64 -8.88
N HIS A 634 -24.75 2.00 -7.61
CA HIS A 634 -23.71 2.10 -6.58
C HIS A 634 -24.19 1.45 -5.28
N MET A 635 -23.25 0.84 -4.55
CA MET A 635 -23.54 0.10 -3.33
C MET A 635 -22.63 0.57 -2.20
N SER A 636 -23.20 1.33 -1.27
CA SER A 636 -22.53 1.82 -0.05
C SER A 636 -23.05 1.14 1.21
N ALA A 637 -23.95 0.16 1.08
CA ALA A 637 -24.38 -0.68 2.20
C ALA A 637 -23.18 -1.36 2.88
N CYS A 638 -23.23 -1.50 4.19
CA CYS A 638 -22.08 -1.96 4.95
C CYS A 638 -22.53 -2.66 6.24
N SER A 639 -21.97 -3.85 6.49
CA SER A 639 -22.23 -4.64 7.70
C SER A 639 -22.06 -3.82 8.97
N GLY A 640 -22.89 -4.06 9.98
CA GLY A 640 -22.87 -3.31 11.24
C GLY A 640 -23.46 -1.89 11.19
N ALA A 641 -23.90 -1.37 10.03
CA ALA A 641 -24.40 0.00 9.95
C ALA A 641 -25.60 0.26 10.89
N THR A 642 -25.55 1.39 11.59
CA THR A 642 -26.69 2.02 12.25
C THR A 642 -27.15 3.22 11.42
N THR A 643 -28.32 3.79 11.75
CA THR A 643 -28.73 5.06 11.15
C THR A 643 -27.69 6.17 11.36
N GLY A 644 -27.02 6.20 12.52
CA GLY A 644 -25.99 7.19 12.84
C GLY A 644 -24.72 7.05 11.97
N THR A 645 -24.25 5.82 11.73
CA THR A 645 -23.08 5.59 10.86
C THR A 645 -23.39 5.89 9.39
N MET A 646 -24.63 5.64 8.97
CA MET A 646 -25.09 6.02 7.62
C MET A 646 -25.13 7.53 7.42
N LEU A 647 -25.57 8.28 8.45
CA LEU A 647 -25.76 9.73 8.36
C LEU A 647 -24.48 10.54 8.53
N THR A 648 -23.59 10.16 9.45
CA THR A 648 -22.47 11.04 9.85
C THR A 648 -21.16 10.31 10.16
N ALA A 649 -21.19 9.15 10.82
CA ALA A 649 -19.96 8.60 11.39
C ALA A 649 -19.11 7.78 10.40
N GLY A 650 -19.72 7.15 9.40
CA GLY A 650 -19.04 6.12 8.61
C GLY A 650 -18.70 4.89 9.46
N GLN A 651 -17.97 3.95 8.87
CA GLN A 651 -17.45 2.76 9.55
C GLN A 651 -16.33 2.13 8.71
N TYR A 652 -15.44 1.37 9.37
CA TYR A 652 -14.32 0.69 8.71
C TYR A 652 -13.42 1.60 7.87
N SER A 653 -13.25 2.85 8.31
CA SER A 653 -12.52 3.89 7.56
C SER A 653 -13.17 4.29 6.23
N GLU A 654 -14.37 3.82 5.90
CA GLU A 654 -15.22 4.43 4.89
C GLU A 654 -15.99 5.63 5.47
N GLY A 655 -16.34 6.58 4.59
CA GLY A 655 -17.17 7.73 4.96
C GLY A 655 -18.61 7.30 5.25
N SER A 656 -19.40 8.22 5.82
CA SER A 656 -20.85 7.97 6.00
C SER A 656 -21.47 7.63 4.66
N GLN A 657 -22.44 6.70 4.64
CA GLN A 657 -23.00 6.23 3.37
C GLN A 657 -23.69 7.34 2.57
N LEU A 658 -24.17 8.41 3.23
CA LEU A 658 -24.73 9.58 2.57
C LEU A 658 -23.65 10.54 2.04
N ASP A 659 -22.47 10.57 2.65
CA ASP A 659 -21.38 11.49 2.28
C ASP A 659 -20.40 10.90 1.26
N GLN A 660 -20.49 9.60 0.93
CA GLN A 660 -19.68 8.98 -0.14
C GLN A 660 -19.96 9.58 -1.54
N GLY A 661 -21.02 10.39 -1.67
CA GLY A 661 -21.27 11.25 -2.81
C GLY A 661 -22.29 10.71 -3.81
N TYR A 662 -22.62 9.42 -3.78
CA TYR A 662 -23.46 8.78 -4.82
C TYR A 662 -24.93 9.24 -4.86
N LEU A 663 -25.40 10.00 -3.86
CA LEU A 663 -26.73 10.61 -3.85
C LEU A 663 -26.69 12.01 -4.46
N ASP A 664 -27.48 12.23 -5.51
CA ASP A 664 -27.62 13.55 -6.14
C ASP A 664 -29.03 13.75 -6.74
N GLN A 665 -29.24 14.88 -7.42
CA GLN A 665 -30.53 15.18 -8.05
C GLN A 665 -30.89 14.21 -9.19
N ASN A 666 -29.93 13.46 -9.73
CA ASN A 666 -30.17 12.53 -10.82
C ASN A 666 -30.54 11.12 -10.36
N THR A 667 -30.20 10.75 -9.12
CA THR A 667 -30.63 9.49 -8.48
C THR A 667 -32.14 9.27 -8.63
N THR A 668 -32.53 8.08 -9.12
CA THR A 668 -33.93 7.71 -9.35
C THR A 668 -34.48 6.77 -8.29
N LEU A 669 -33.61 5.97 -7.66
CA LEU A 669 -33.99 4.98 -6.68
C LEU A 669 -32.92 4.87 -5.59
N VAL A 670 -33.35 4.92 -4.33
CA VAL A 670 -32.51 4.55 -3.19
C VAL A 670 -33.14 3.36 -2.49
N THR A 671 -32.35 2.33 -2.21
CA THR A 671 -32.82 1.13 -1.49
C THR A 671 -32.01 0.94 -0.23
N PHE A 672 -32.64 0.64 0.92
CA PHE A 672 -31.90 0.30 2.13
C PHE A 672 -32.66 -0.58 3.12
N SER A 673 -31.92 -1.33 3.94
CA SER A 673 -32.36 -1.86 5.24
C SER A 673 -31.51 -1.25 6.35
N VAL A 674 -32.13 -0.84 7.46
CA VAL A 674 -31.40 -0.35 8.65
C VAL A 674 -32.29 -0.49 9.88
N GLY A 675 -31.72 -0.34 11.07
CA GLY A 675 -32.43 -0.33 12.35
C GLY A 675 -32.12 -1.55 13.23
N GLY A 676 -31.58 -2.63 12.66
CA GLY A 676 -31.25 -3.85 13.42
C GLY A 676 -30.15 -3.58 14.45
N ASN A 677 -29.10 -2.90 14.00
CA ASN A 677 -27.98 -2.48 14.83
C ASN A 677 -28.37 -1.37 15.81
N ASP A 678 -29.23 -0.42 15.39
CA ASP A 678 -29.80 0.61 16.28
C ASP A 678 -30.61 0.00 17.43
N ALA A 679 -31.27 -1.14 17.20
CA ALA A 679 -31.98 -1.90 18.23
C ALA A 679 -31.06 -2.74 19.12
N ARG A 680 -29.77 -2.88 18.78
CA ARG A 680 -28.79 -3.80 19.37
C ARG A 680 -29.19 -5.28 19.23
N PHE A 681 -29.75 -5.69 18.08
CA PHE A 681 -30.17 -7.09 17.88
C PHE A 681 -29.03 -8.10 18.01
N THR A 682 -27.79 -7.75 17.64
CA THR A 682 -26.61 -8.60 17.84
C THR A 682 -26.39 -8.93 19.32
N ASP A 683 -26.56 -7.94 20.21
CA ASP A 683 -26.46 -8.14 21.67
C ASP A 683 -27.61 -9.01 22.19
N VAL A 684 -28.83 -8.78 21.69
CA VAL A 684 -30.02 -9.58 22.02
C VAL A 684 -29.79 -11.06 21.65
N MET A 685 -29.34 -11.32 20.42
CA MET A 685 -29.06 -12.68 19.95
C MET A 685 -27.91 -13.32 20.71
N THR A 686 -26.84 -12.58 21.00
CA THR A 686 -25.71 -13.07 21.80
C THR A 686 -26.17 -13.48 23.19
N LYS A 687 -26.98 -12.65 23.85
CA LYS A 687 -27.57 -12.96 25.16
C LYS A 687 -28.45 -14.23 25.09
N CYS A 688 -29.32 -14.35 24.08
CA CYS A 688 -30.18 -15.52 23.94
C CYS A 688 -29.45 -16.83 23.57
N VAL A 689 -28.29 -16.76 22.92
CA VAL A 689 -27.52 -17.94 22.51
C VAL A 689 -26.49 -18.39 23.56
N PHE A 690 -26.11 -17.51 24.51
CA PHE A 690 -25.02 -17.80 25.45
C PHE A 690 -25.38 -17.69 26.93
N ASP A 691 -26.53 -17.10 27.28
CA ASP A 691 -26.98 -17.10 28.67
C ASP A 691 -27.61 -18.44 29.04
N LEU A 692 -27.13 -19.03 30.14
CA LEU A 692 -27.58 -20.32 30.68
C LEU A 692 -28.44 -20.16 31.95
N VAL A 693 -28.62 -18.93 32.44
CA VAL A 693 -29.14 -18.66 33.78
C VAL A 693 -30.65 -18.46 33.78
N GLU A 694 -31.21 -17.81 32.76
CA GLU A 694 -32.64 -17.49 32.65
C GLU A 694 -33.13 -17.48 31.19
N VAL A 695 -34.45 -17.46 31.01
CA VAL A 695 -35.09 -17.23 29.71
C VAL A 695 -34.66 -15.85 29.21
N CYS A 696 -34.02 -15.78 28.04
CA CYS A 696 -33.21 -14.61 27.71
C CYS A 696 -33.96 -13.27 27.75
N GLN A 697 -35.23 -13.25 27.33
CA GLN A 697 -36.04 -12.02 27.34
C GLN A 697 -36.39 -11.47 28.73
N ASP A 698 -36.21 -12.27 29.78
CA ASP A 698 -36.40 -11.86 31.17
C ASP A 698 -35.15 -11.22 31.78
N GLY A 699 -33.99 -11.37 31.12
CA GLY A 699 -32.73 -10.74 31.51
C GLY A 699 -32.50 -9.37 30.88
N ASN A 700 -31.51 -8.63 31.42
CA ASN A 700 -31.10 -7.33 30.93
C ASN A 700 -29.91 -7.46 29.96
N LEU A 701 -29.85 -6.58 28.96
CA LEU A 701 -28.60 -6.30 28.24
C LEU A 701 -27.68 -5.44 29.10
N GLU A 702 -26.38 -5.52 28.84
CA GLU A 702 -25.41 -4.64 29.48
C GLU A 702 -25.77 -3.17 29.21
N GLY A 703 -25.81 -2.38 30.28
CA GLY A 703 -26.22 -0.97 30.27
C GLY A 703 -27.73 -0.72 30.35
N ASP A 704 -28.59 -1.73 30.19
CA ASP A 704 -30.04 -1.54 30.24
C ASP A 704 -30.60 -1.73 31.66
N PRO A 705 -31.46 -0.81 32.15
CA PRO A 705 -32.03 -0.89 33.50
C PRO A 705 -33.24 -1.84 33.59
N GLN A 706 -33.75 -2.32 32.47
CA GLN A 706 -34.95 -3.17 32.38
C GLN A 706 -34.68 -4.43 31.54
N PRO A 707 -35.46 -5.50 31.76
CA PRO A 707 -35.40 -6.71 30.93
C PRO A 707 -35.66 -6.45 29.45
N MET A 708 -35.07 -7.28 28.58
CA MET A 708 -35.20 -7.15 27.12
C MET A 708 -36.65 -7.17 26.62
N LYS A 709 -37.55 -7.93 27.27
CA LYS A 709 -38.98 -7.91 26.92
C LYS A 709 -39.66 -6.53 27.08
N VAL A 710 -39.04 -5.60 27.81
CA VAL A 710 -39.47 -4.21 27.97
C VAL A 710 -38.57 -3.28 27.16
N SER A 711 -37.25 -3.38 27.33
CA SER A 711 -36.31 -2.42 26.74
C SER A 711 -36.24 -2.50 25.22
N LEU A 712 -36.36 -3.69 24.62
CA LEU A 712 -36.28 -3.86 23.17
C LEU A 712 -37.51 -3.26 22.45
N PRO A 713 -38.77 -3.55 22.83
CA PRO A 713 -39.92 -2.84 22.28
C PRO A 713 -39.85 -1.32 22.45
N ASP A 714 -39.38 -0.83 23.61
CA ASP A 714 -39.22 0.61 23.86
C ASP A 714 -38.17 1.22 22.95
N ARG A 715 -37.03 0.55 22.74
CA ARG A 715 -35.98 1.00 21.81
C ARG A 715 -36.46 1.00 20.36
N LEU A 716 -37.16 -0.04 19.93
CA LEU A 716 -37.75 -0.10 18.59
C LEU A 716 -38.67 1.10 18.34
N ASN A 717 -39.60 1.39 19.27
CA ASN A 717 -40.55 2.47 19.08
C ASN A 717 -39.95 3.88 19.24
N ASN A 718 -39.07 4.08 20.21
CA ASN A 718 -38.62 5.43 20.60
C ASN A 718 -37.25 5.82 20.04
N VAL A 719 -36.46 4.86 19.52
CA VAL A 719 -35.15 5.12 18.91
C VAL A 719 -35.18 4.74 17.44
N VAL A 720 -35.48 3.48 17.12
CA VAL A 720 -35.38 2.98 15.74
C VAL A 720 -36.38 3.66 14.81
N GLY A 721 -37.66 3.73 15.19
CA GLY A 721 -38.69 4.39 14.36
C GLY A 721 -38.34 5.83 13.98
N PRO A 722 -38.10 6.73 14.95
CA PRO A 722 -37.70 8.10 14.66
C PRO A 722 -36.38 8.21 13.87
N ALA A 723 -35.41 7.35 14.14
CA ALA A 723 -34.13 7.37 13.43
C ALA A 723 -34.26 6.96 11.96
N VAL A 724 -35.07 5.93 11.67
CA VAL A 724 -35.39 5.51 10.29
C VAL A 724 -36.16 6.61 9.55
N GLU A 725 -37.11 7.26 10.22
CA GLU A 725 -37.84 8.41 9.65
C GLU A 725 -36.87 9.56 9.29
N GLY A 726 -35.96 9.92 10.19
CA GLY A 726 -34.93 10.92 9.95
C GLY A 726 -33.97 10.56 8.81
N LEU A 727 -33.61 9.28 8.68
CA LEU A 727 -32.80 8.80 7.56
C LEU A 727 -33.54 8.91 6.22
N ILE A 728 -34.84 8.58 6.16
CA ILE A 728 -35.66 8.75 4.95
C ILE A 728 -35.67 10.21 4.52
N GLU A 729 -35.82 11.15 5.47
CA GLU A 729 -35.77 12.59 5.20
C GLU A 729 -34.39 13.04 4.70
N ALA A 730 -33.31 12.57 5.32
CA ALA A 730 -31.94 12.88 4.89
C ALA A 730 -31.65 12.35 3.47
N VAL A 731 -32.05 11.11 3.16
CA VAL A 731 -31.95 10.54 1.82
C VAL A 731 -32.77 11.35 0.81
N LYS A 732 -33.99 11.77 1.17
CA LYS A 732 -34.82 12.61 0.30
C LYS A 732 -34.18 13.97 0.03
N ASN A 733 -33.50 14.56 1.00
CA ASN A 733 -32.80 15.83 0.82
C ASN A 733 -31.58 15.69 -0.08
N ALA A 734 -30.81 14.61 0.06
CA ALA A 734 -29.65 14.33 -0.78
C ALA A 734 -30.02 13.93 -2.22
N ALA A 735 -31.12 13.18 -2.37
CA ALA A 735 -31.65 12.69 -3.65
C ALA A 735 -33.12 13.14 -3.87
N PRO A 736 -33.36 14.42 -4.20
CA PRO A 736 -34.70 15.02 -4.21
C PRO A 736 -35.68 14.39 -5.21
N HIS A 737 -35.19 13.68 -6.22
CA HIS A 737 -36.02 13.03 -7.24
C HIS A 737 -36.11 11.51 -7.09
N ALA A 738 -35.39 10.92 -6.14
CA ALA A 738 -35.41 9.48 -5.94
C ALA A 738 -36.72 9.02 -5.30
N LYS A 739 -37.14 7.81 -5.69
CA LYS A 739 -38.02 6.98 -4.87
C LYS A 739 -37.19 6.19 -3.88
N ILE A 740 -37.77 5.85 -2.74
CA ILE A 740 -37.08 5.18 -1.65
C ILE A 740 -37.77 3.83 -1.37
N LEU A 741 -37.00 2.75 -1.39
CA LEU A 741 -37.46 1.44 -0.94
C LEU A 741 -36.78 1.11 0.39
N VAL A 742 -37.58 0.98 1.44
CA VAL A 742 -37.12 0.55 2.76
C VAL A 742 -37.44 -0.93 2.93
N MET A 743 -36.41 -1.75 3.02
CA MET A 743 -36.51 -3.19 3.17
C MET A 743 -36.63 -3.57 4.65
N GLY A 744 -37.59 -4.46 4.94
CA GLY A 744 -37.77 -5.04 6.27
C GLY A 744 -36.84 -6.23 6.57
N TYR A 745 -37.06 -6.86 7.72
CA TYR A 745 -36.31 -8.05 8.17
C TYR A 745 -37.19 -9.29 8.16
N PRO A 746 -36.65 -10.49 7.91
CA PRO A 746 -37.45 -11.69 7.95
C PRO A 746 -37.72 -12.05 9.41
N ARG A 747 -38.66 -12.97 9.64
CA ARG A 747 -38.64 -13.72 10.90
C ARG A 747 -37.40 -14.59 10.88
N LEU A 748 -36.63 -14.63 11.97
CA LEU A 748 -35.31 -15.26 11.98
C LEU A 748 -35.38 -16.78 12.11
N LEU A 749 -36.40 -17.30 12.81
CA LEU A 749 -36.39 -18.67 13.30
C LEU A 749 -37.62 -19.46 12.87
N GLU A 750 -37.38 -20.67 12.38
CA GLU A 750 -38.38 -21.71 12.19
C GLU A 750 -38.23 -22.81 13.24
N ARG A 751 -39.25 -23.68 13.37
CA ARG A 751 -39.19 -24.90 14.22
C ARG A 751 -38.65 -24.64 15.63
N TYR A 752 -39.10 -23.53 16.24
CA TYR A 752 -38.68 -23.06 17.57
C TYR A 752 -37.17 -22.88 17.75
N GLY A 753 -36.44 -22.57 16.67
CA GLY A 753 -34.99 -22.37 16.71
C GLY A 753 -34.19 -23.62 17.02
N SER A 754 -34.76 -24.82 16.81
CA SER A 754 -34.16 -26.12 17.20
C SER A 754 -32.76 -26.42 16.65
N CYS A 755 -32.29 -25.69 15.64
CA CYS A 755 -30.94 -25.79 15.09
C CYS A 755 -29.91 -24.86 15.76
N ILE A 756 -30.34 -23.98 16.68
CA ILE A 756 -29.49 -23.02 17.38
C ILE A 756 -29.46 -23.38 18.87
N PRO A 757 -28.27 -23.57 19.47
CA PRO A 757 -28.15 -23.87 20.89
C PRO A 757 -28.86 -22.83 21.77
N LEU A 758 -29.52 -23.29 22.83
CA LEU A 758 -30.20 -22.49 23.87
C LEU A 758 -31.41 -21.67 23.41
N ILE A 759 -31.75 -21.69 22.13
CA ILE A 759 -33.01 -21.15 21.62
C ILE A 759 -34.08 -22.24 21.66
N GLY A 760 -35.21 -21.95 22.32
CA GLY A 760 -36.29 -22.91 22.47
C GLY A 760 -37.69 -22.31 22.31
N THR A 761 -38.66 -22.93 22.99
CA THR A 761 -40.08 -22.61 22.87
C THR A 761 -40.49 -21.27 23.47
N ALA A 762 -39.62 -20.63 24.27
CA ALA A 762 -39.87 -19.31 24.84
C ALA A 762 -39.18 -18.20 24.02
N GLU A 763 -37.90 -18.41 23.68
CA GLU A 763 -37.04 -17.43 23.01
C GLU A 763 -37.43 -17.26 21.54
N ALA A 764 -37.61 -18.36 20.79
CA ALA A 764 -37.86 -18.28 19.35
C ALA A 764 -39.18 -17.54 19.00
N PRO A 765 -40.32 -17.80 19.68
CA PRO A 765 -41.53 -17.03 19.43
C PRO A 765 -41.39 -15.55 19.79
N TRP A 766 -40.68 -15.23 20.87
CA TRP A 766 -40.45 -13.84 21.28
C TRP A 766 -39.55 -13.10 20.28
N LEU A 767 -38.44 -13.71 19.84
CA LEU A 767 -37.57 -13.13 18.81
C LEU A 767 -38.31 -12.86 17.50
N ASN A 768 -39.15 -13.79 17.06
CA ASN A 768 -39.99 -13.58 15.88
C ASN A 768 -41.05 -12.48 16.09
N GLN A 769 -41.60 -12.32 17.30
CA GLN A 769 -42.48 -11.18 17.63
C GLN A 769 -41.72 -9.85 17.60
N MET A 770 -40.46 -9.82 18.02
CA MET A 770 -39.62 -8.62 17.93
C MET A 770 -39.28 -8.27 16.48
N ALA A 771 -39.05 -9.27 15.62
CA ALA A 771 -38.94 -9.05 14.17
C ALA A 771 -40.25 -8.50 13.59
N ASP A 772 -41.41 -9.01 14.01
CA ASP A 772 -42.72 -8.48 13.58
C ASP A 772 -42.89 -7.02 14.00
N LEU A 773 -42.60 -6.68 15.26
CA LEU A 773 -42.67 -5.30 15.77
C LEU A 773 -41.70 -4.37 15.05
N MET A 774 -40.48 -4.83 14.77
CA MET A 774 -39.49 -4.04 14.03
C MET A 774 -40.00 -3.68 12.63
N ASN A 775 -40.58 -4.65 11.91
CA ASN A 775 -41.18 -4.40 10.60
C ASN A 775 -42.39 -3.45 10.68
N GLU A 776 -43.21 -3.55 11.73
CA GLU A 776 -44.31 -2.60 11.97
C GLU A 776 -43.80 -1.17 12.19
N VAL A 777 -42.74 -1.01 12.98
CA VAL A 777 -42.10 0.29 13.24
C VAL A 777 -41.52 0.89 11.96
N ILE A 778 -40.76 0.11 11.18
CA ILE A 778 -40.16 0.57 9.92
C ILE A 778 -41.25 0.90 8.89
N SER A 779 -42.26 0.05 8.77
CA SER A 779 -43.42 0.29 7.90
C SER A 779 -44.17 1.56 8.28
N LYS A 780 -44.32 1.83 9.59
CA LYS A 780 -44.93 3.06 10.10
C LYS A 780 -44.07 4.29 9.79
N ALA A 781 -42.74 4.21 9.93
CA ALA A 781 -41.83 5.30 9.56
C ALA A 781 -41.94 5.63 8.07
N ALA A 782 -41.88 4.61 7.20
CA ALA A 782 -42.08 4.76 5.76
C ALA A 782 -43.46 5.35 5.42
N SER A 783 -44.53 4.86 6.06
CA SER A 783 -45.89 5.37 5.84
C SER A 783 -46.04 6.82 6.31
N THR A 784 -45.38 7.20 7.41
CA THR A 784 -45.36 8.57 7.93
C THR A 784 -44.65 9.50 6.94
N ALA A 785 -43.46 9.13 6.47
CA ALA A 785 -42.74 9.86 5.43
C ALA A 785 -43.55 9.95 4.12
N HIS A 786 -44.23 8.88 3.72
CA HIS A 786 -45.12 8.88 2.57
C HIS A 786 -46.28 9.87 2.72
N SER A 787 -46.90 9.92 3.90
CA SER A 787 -47.96 10.90 4.20
C SER A 787 -47.49 12.36 4.14
N ARG A 788 -46.17 12.60 4.26
CA ARG A 788 -45.53 13.92 4.08
C ARG A 788 -45.12 14.21 2.64
N GLY A 789 -45.45 13.33 1.70
CA GLY A 789 -45.19 13.49 0.26
C GLY A 789 -43.84 12.94 -0.21
N ILE A 790 -43.14 12.14 0.61
CA ILE A 790 -41.95 11.42 0.17
C ILE A 790 -42.37 10.16 -0.59
N ASP A 791 -41.83 9.92 -1.79
CA ASP A 791 -42.11 8.71 -2.56
C ASP A 791 -41.31 7.53 -1.98
N VAL A 792 -41.80 6.98 -0.88
CA VAL A 792 -41.19 5.88 -0.14
C VAL A 792 -42.16 4.71 -0.02
N ALA A 793 -41.65 3.49 -0.17
CA ALA A 793 -42.39 2.25 0.03
C ALA A 793 -41.64 1.31 0.98
N PHE A 794 -42.40 0.60 1.81
CA PHE A 794 -41.88 -0.48 2.63
C PHE A 794 -42.00 -1.82 1.89
N SER A 795 -40.94 -2.63 1.94
CA SER A 795 -40.89 -3.96 1.34
C SER A 795 -40.81 -5.01 2.45
N ASP A 796 -41.83 -5.87 2.57
CA ASP A 796 -41.98 -6.81 3.69
C ASP A 796 -41.54 -8.24 3.28
N PRO A 797 -40.40 -8.75 3.78
CA PRO A 797 -39.90 -10.07 3.41
C PRO A 797 -40.54 -11.20 4.21
N ARG A 798 -41.27 -10.93 5.29
CA ARG A 798 -41.70 -11.97 6.27
C ARG A 798 -42.52 -13.08 5.63
N GLY A 799 -43.43 -12.72 4.72
CA GLY A 799 -44.27 -13.70 4.02
C GLY A 799 -43.46 -14.61 3.09
N ALA A 800 -42.42 -14.08 2.44
CA ALA A 800 -41.61 -14.82 1.48
C ALA A 800 -40.59 -15.76 2.15
N PHE A 801 -40.16 -15.43 3.38
CA PHE A 801 -39.27 -16.25 4.21
C PHE A 801 -40.00 -17.31 5.06
N ALA A 802 -41.34 -17.32 5.08
CA ALA A 802 -42.09 -18.29 5.89
C ALA A 802 -41.73 -19.74 5.52
N GLY A 803 -41.34 -20.53 6.53
CA GLY A 803 -40.86 -21.91 6.39
C GLY A 803 -39.39 -22.03 5.97
N LYS A 804 -38.72 -20.91 5.68
CA LYS A 804 -37.37 -20.86 5.11
C LYS A 804 -36.37 -20.03 5.92
N ALA A 805 -36.74 -19.53 7.09
CA ALA A 805 -35.78 -18.86 7.97
C ALA A 805 -34.75 -19.85 8.56
N ALA A 806 -33.99 -19.46 9.57
CA ALA A 806 -33.03 -20.37 10.19
C ALA A 806 -33.80 -21.55 10.80
N CYS A 807 -33.27 -22.77 10.64
CA CYS A 807 -33.95 -24.03 10.95
C CYS A 807 -35.17 -24.36 10.06
N GLY A 808 -35.34 -23.66 8.94
CA GLY A 808 -36.32 -23.92 7.88
C GLY A 808 -35.91 -25.05 6.93
N ASP A 809 -36.70 -25.25 5.87
CA ASP A 809 -36.45 -26.26 4.84
C ASP A 809 -36.89 -25.78 3.44
N PRO A 810 -35.96 -25.31 2.59
CA PRO A 810 -34.53 -25.09 2.90
C PRO A 810 -34.35 -23.93 3.89
N ALA A 811 -33.24 -23.93 4.64
CA ALA A 811 -32.86 -22.80 5.48
C ALA A 811 -32.15 -21.74 4.62
N GLU A 812 -32.76 -20.56 4.51
CA GLU A 812 -32.30 -19.43 3.71
C GLU A 812 -31.81 -18.26 4.57
N ILE A 813 -31.82 -18.45 5.89
CA ILE A 813 -31.06 -17.67 6.86
C ILE A 813 -30.09 -18.64 7.53
N HIS A 814 -28.82 -18.25 7.63
CA HIS A 814 -27.78 -19.03 8.26
C HIS A 814 -28.11 -19.33 9.73
N GLY A 815 -27.66 -20.49 10.21
CA GLY A 815 -27.58 -20.77 11.64
C GLY A 815 -26.35 -20.08 12.25
N ILE A 816 -25.68 -20.78 13.18
CA ILE A 816 -24.36 -20.35 13.67
C ILE A 816 -23.30 -20.75 12.65
N VAL A 817 -22.55 -19.76 12.14
CA VAL A 817 -21.43 -19.96 11.21
C VAL A 817 -20.13 -19.76 11.96
N VAL A 818 -19.22 -20.73 11.87
CA VAL A 818 -17.91 -20.71 12.55
C VAL A 818 -16.73 -20.55 11.60
N THR A 819 -16.98 -20.65 10.29
CA THR A 819 -15.98 -20.38 9.26
C THR A 819 -15.94 -18.87 9.02
N LEU A 820 -14.80 -18.25 9.37
CA LEU A 820 -14.63 -16.80 9.25
C LEU A 820 -14.30 -16.38 7.82
N THR A 821 -14.78 -15.20 7.45
CA THR A 821 -14.27 -14.41 6.32
C THR A 821 -13.01 -13.65 6.74
N ARG A 822 -12.42 -12.87 5.85
CA ARG A 822 -11.18 -12.16 6.17
C ARG A 822 -11.43 -10.88 6.96
N GLY A 823 -12.50 -10.15 6.65
CA GLY A 823 -12.93 -8.96 7.38
C GLY A 823 -13.53 -9.27 8.76
N ASP A 824 -13.86 -10.54 9.03
CA ASP A 824 -14.36 -10.98 10.34
C ASP A 824 -13.36 -10.69 11.48
N GLU A 825 -13.89 -10.35 12.65
CA GLU A 825 -13.07 -10.21 13.86
C GLU A 825 -12.48 -11.55 14.28
N THR A 826 -11.30 -11.53 14.90
CA THR A 826 -10.65 -12.73 15.46
C THR A 826 -11.50 -13.29 16.61
N GLY A 827 -12.48 -14.12 16.26
CA GLY A 827 -13.46 -14.70 17.16
C GLY A 827 -13.78 -16.15 16.80
N VAL A 828 -14.84 -16.69 17.39
CA VAL A 828 -15.29 -18.08 17.15
C VAL A 828 -16.49 -18.17 16.19
N LYS A 829 -17.00 -17.03 15.71
CA LYS A 829 -18.20 -16.94 14.87
C LYS A 829 -18.03 -15.89 13.79
N SER A 830 -18.51 -16.22 12.59
CA SER A 830 -18.56 -15.30 11.46
C SER A 830 -19.76 -14.36 11.55
N ALA A 831 -19.60 -13.14 11.03
CA ALA A 831 -20.68 -12.16 10.87
C ALA A 831 -21.85 -12.72 10.02
N GLN A 832 -21.61 -13.73 9.20
CA GLN A 832 -22.63 -14.46 8.42
C GLN A 832 -23.72 -15.12 9.27
N THR A 833 -23.45 -15.36 10.56
CA THR A 833 -24.41 -15.94 11.51
C THR A 833 -25.74 -15.19 11.47
N LEU A 834 -26.86 -15.91 11.30
CA LEU A 834 -28.21 -15.35 11.23
C LEU A 834 -28.48 -14.36 10.08
N HIS A 835 -27.63 -14.35 9.05
CA HIS A 835 -27.87 -13.54 7.85
C HIS A 835 -28.37 -14.41 6.67
N PRO A 836 -28.95 -13.79 5.62
CA PRO A 836 -29.41 -14.54 4.45
C PRO A 836 -28.29 -15.30 3.73
N THR A 837 -28.60 -16.51 3.29
CA THR A 837 -27.74 -17.25 2.33
C THR A 837 -27.84 -16.59 0.94
N VAL A 838 -27.12 -17.11 -0.06
CA VAL A 838 -27.35 -16.74 -1.47
C VAL A 838 -28.82 -16.94 -1.89
N GLY A 839 -29.46 -18.03 -1.45
CA GLY A 839 -30.87 -18.28 -1.69
C GLY A 839 -31.80 -17.31 -0.94
N GLY A 840 -31.46 -16.96 0.30
CA GLY A 840 -32.15 -15.91 1.06
C GLY A 840 -32.06 -14.53 0.42
N ALA A 841 -30.89 -14.15 -0.07
CA ALA A 841 -30.70 -12.91 -0.81
C ALA A 841 -31.54 -12.89 -2.11
N ALA A 842 -31.68 -14.03 -2.79
CA ALA A 842 -32.58 -14.17 -3.92
C ALA A 842 -34.07 -14.02 -3.55
N ILE A 843 -34.50 -14.51 -2.39
CA ILE A 843 -35.87 -14.27 -1.86
C ILE A 843 -36.08 -12.77 -1.64
N TYR A 844 -35.14 -12.12 -0.97
CA TYR A 844 -35.16 -10.67 -0.79
C TYR A 844 -35.23 -9.90 -2.11
N ALA A 845 -34.44 -10.29 -3.11
CA ALA A 845 -34.45 -9.70 -4.44
C ALA A 845 -35.82 -9.83 -5.12
N GLY A 846 -36.52 -10.96 -4.95
CA GLY A 846 -37.88 -11.17 -5.44
C GLY A 846 -38.92 -10.27 -4.75
N VAL A 847 -38.77 -10.07 -3.44
CA VAL A 847 -39.59 -9.15 -2.64
C VAL A 847 -39.36 -7.71 -3.08
N ALA A 848 -38.09 -7.29 -3.19
CA ALA A 848 -37.71 -5.96 -3.70
C ALA A 848 -38.27 -5.72 -5.11
N THR A 849 -38.08 -6.65 -6.04
CA THR A 849 -38.62 -6.60 -7.41
C THR A 849 -40.13 -6.38 -7.40
N SER A 850 -40.86 -7.07 -6.52
CA SER A 850 -42.31 -6.95 -6.42
C SER A 850 -42.73 -5.55 -5.95
N THR A 851 -42.05 -5.00 -4.97
CA THR A 851 -42.28 -3.62 -4.49
C THR A 851 -41.90 -2.58 -5.57
N LEU A 852 -40.76 -2.73 -6.25
CA LEU A 852 -40.33 -1.82 -7.31
C LEU A 852 -41.35 -1.74 -8.45
N ARG A 853 -41.92 -2.88 -8.86
CA ARG A 853 -43.02 -2.93 -9.84
C ARG A 853 -44.26 -2.16 -9.38
N GLN A 854 -44.61 -2.23 -8.09
CA GLN A 854 -45.74 -1.46 -7.52
C GLN A 854 -45.45 0.04 -7.50
N MET A 855 -44.20 0.42 -7.25
CA MET A 855 -43.71 1.80 -7.36
C MET A 855 -43.61 2.27 -8.82
N GLY A 856 -43.75 1.36 -9.80
CA GLY A 856 -43.70 1.66 -11.23
C GLY A 856 -42.29 1.86 -11.79
N ILE A 857 -41.26 1.36 -11.07
CA ILE A 857 -39.85 1.37 -11.44
C ILE A 857 -39.42 0.01 -11.97
#